data_AF-A0A524JK98-F1
#
_entry.id   AF-A0A524JK98-F1
#
_cell.length_a   1.000
_cell.length_b   1.000
_cell.length_c   1.000
_cell.angle_alpha   90.00
_cell.angle_beta   90.00
_cell.angle_gamma   90.00
#
_symmetry.space_group_name_H-M   'P 1'
#
loop_
_entity.id
_entity.type
_entity.pdbx_description
1 polymer ?
#
loop_
_entity_poly.entity_id
_entity_poly.type
_entity_poly.pdbx_seq_one_letter_code
_entity_poly.pdbx_strand_id
1 'polypeptide(L)'
;VKRQLSGIPGVVEVNTWGGYLKQYEVAIDMAKLNAMDISATEVYKAVEANNSVTGGGYIEKVDQAYFIRGEGLVGSLEDIGNIVVKSNDGIPVYIKDVAEVGFGSATRFGAITGNGEGEKVLGQVMMLKDANSKKVIDAVKLRVSEISGSLPKGVYINPFLDRSELIAKTTATVTENLVLGCLIVIFVVVLLLGNFRSGLVVASVIPLCLLFALSLMYIFGVDANLMSLGAIDFGIIIDGAVIIVEFIAFEITSRRSELALLSKENYQKEKDSITFNSASKMMSSAIFGQLIILIVFIPILSLSGVEGKMFKPMALTFSFALLGAMLLCFTYVPVMASIFIRPSKNSPNNISVRLISWLNKMYAPIIHWALHRKKVVLGVASLLLIASTVLFARMGGEFVPTLDEGDFVIQPVLKTGTSLSNTIAMTTRIEKILLDNFPEVKQVVTRIGAAEVPTDPMSMEESDVIIILKPKAQWVSAQSKDELANKFKEALAIIPGMEVEFTQPIEMRFNELITGVRADIAIKIFGEDLNILSKKGNEIKSLIANIPGAADISVEKVVGLPQMRVAYDRAKIARYGLNIKELNDMVAMGFAGSAAGNVFEGERRFDLVVRLGKRSRTDIDDLRNLYVELPSGGKIPLSELAEISYQKGAAKISRDNTRRRIVVGINVRNRDLQSVVDDIQQKINANIKLPIGYTITYGGQFENLQSAKSRLMVAVPIALVLIFILLYFAFNSIKEALMIYSAIPLAAVGGVFFLWARSMPFSISAGVGFIALFGIAVLNGIVLIEHFKELKKEEFNEMENLIKQGTKDRLRAVLLTASAAALGFLPMAVSTSAGAEVQRPLATVVIGGLVSATALTLVVLPVLYALFSRPRDIKLVKAFKKGATLFIIIGILAIPQLSVAQEKPLALEGLIALGIENNAALKAGRLKVERADALIGSAFNFDKTHVYYSYDQNNRAINNEPLNVFGVQQDILFPTNYFSAKKLNQADFKLTSSSYAIQKKALTREITSGYYQYQYASQKVSVYRLLDSLYQNFAGMASRRFELGETNYLEKITAGAKQKQMQIAREQSEQEVTLALNRLASIIQIDTVLAVNSTPLEKLQLDVVEIEQSEEIEFAENRVSLFEAQHRYTKQQFLPDLSFNYFQGTNSNLGDQLYGYQFGIKIPLLFGGQASRTKASKIAFEMVNEESNDYKIQLNYRFTALRAQLIKFDRALAYYELEGSNLSKEILKTATISFKNGEIDFFQYLQSLENAYEIELN
;
A
#
# COMPACT_ATOMS: atom_id res chain seq x y z
N VAL A 1 -22.94 27.51 15.17
CA VAL A 1 -22.75 26.04 15.07
C VAL A 1 -21.28 25.65 14.93
N LYS A 2 -20.57 25.97 13.82
CA LYS A 2 -19.14 25.61 13.59
C LYS A 2 -18.25 25.75 14.83
N ARG A 3 -18.13 26.96 15.41
CA ARG A 3 -17.29 27.23 16.60
C ARG A 3 -17.58 26.34 17.81
N GLN A 4 -18.85 26.02 18.05
CA GLN A 4 -19.28 25.21 19.19
C GLN A 4 -18.96 23.71 18.99
N LEU A 5 -18.82 23.27 17.74
CA LEU A 5 -18.47 21.89 17.38
C LEU A 5 -16.96 21.69 17.20
N SER A 6 -16.22 22.73 16.80
CA SER A 6 -14.76 22.65 16.59
C SER A 6 -13.95 22.37 17.87
N GLY A 7 -14.48 22.69 19.05
CA GLY A 7 -13.81 22.43 20.33
C GLY A 7 -13.96 20.99 20.87
N ILE A 8 -14.62 20.10 20.13
CA ILE A 8 -14.86 18.72 20.57
C ILE A 8 -13.57 17.89 20.38
N PRO A 9 -13.09 17.18 21.42
CA PRO A 9 -11.94 16.29 21.28
C PRO A 9 -12.13 15.26 20.15
N GLY A 10 -11.15 15.17 19.26
CA GLY A 10 -11.18 14.26 18.10
C GLY A 10 -11.89 14.81 16.86
N VAL A 11 -12.42 16.04 16.90
CA VAL A 11 -12.83 16.79 15.70
C VAL A 11 -11.64 17.63 15.22
N VAL A 12 -11.27 17.50 13.94
CA VAL A 12 -10.20 18.32 13.34
C VAL A 12 -10.77 19.61 12.75
N GLU A 13 -11.91 19.52 12.07
CA GLU A 13 -12.51 20.65 11.40
C GLU A 13 -14.02 20.43 11.22
N VAL A 14 -14.78 21.53 11.09
CA VAL A 14 -16.18 21.49 10.68
C VAL A 14 -16.33 22.34 9.43
N ASN A 15 -16.48 21.66 8.29
CA ASN A 15 -16.51 22.28 6.97
C ASN A 15 -17.94 22.73 6.63
N THR A 16 -18.08 24.00 6.27
CA THR A 16 -19.35 24.56 5.82
C THR A 16 -19.52 24.31 4.33
N TRP A 17 -20.71 23.92 3.91
CA TRP A 17 -21.06 23.74 2.51
C TRP A 17 -22.39 24.42 2.17
N GLY A 18 -22.41 25.14 1.05
CA GLY A 18 -23.57 25.93 0.63
C GLY A 18 -23.80 27.19 1.47
N GLY A 19 -24.92 27.87 1.19
CA GLY A 19 -25.24 29.16 1.80
C GLY A 19 -24.49 30.34 1.17
N TYR A 20 -24.75 31.53 1.71
CA TYR A 20 -24.17 32.80 1.25
C TYR A 20 -23.24 33.35 2.33
N LEU A 21 -21.92 33.22 2.11
CA LEU A 21 -20.93 33.80 3.02
C LEU A 21 -20.99 35.34 2.90
N LYS A 22 -21.45 35.99 3.97
CA LYS A 22 -21.59 37.46 4.05
C LYS A 22 -20.24 38.14 3.82
N GLN A 23 -20.25 39.19 2.99
CA GLN A 23 -19.12 40.11 2.80
C GLN A 23 -19.63 41.55 2.85
N TYR A 24 -18.76 42.47 3.27
CA TYR A 24 -18.99 43.90 3.06
C TYR A 24 -18.51 44.24 1.66
N GLU A 25 -19.40 44.73 0.81
CA GLU A 25 -19.13 44.96 -0.61
C GLU A 25 -19.15 46.47 -0.90
N VAL A 26 -18.05 46.97 -1.46
CA VAL A 26 -17.95 48.29 -2.09
C VAL A 26 -18.08 48.08 -3.59
N ALA A 27 -19.29 48.29 -4.10
CA ALA A 27 -19.65 48.10 -5.50
C ALA A 27 -19.33 49.36 -6.31
N ILE A 28 -18.17 49.40 -6.93
CA ILE A 28 -17.69 50.55 -7.71
C ILE A 28 -18.45 50.69 -9.04
N ASP A 29 -18.73 51.94 -9.41
CA ASP A 29 -19.30 52.32 -10.70
C ASP A 29 -18.25 53.02 -11.56
N MET A 30 -17.80 52.35 -12.63
CA MET A 30 -16.75 52.87 -13.51
C MET A 30 -17.15 54.18 -14.20
N ALA A 31 -18.44 54.41 -14.48
CA ALA A 31 -18.88 55.65 -15.11
C ALA A 31 -18.70 56.84 -14.15
N LYS A 32 -19.02 56.65 -12.86
CA LYS A 32 -18.83 57.67 -11.83
C LYS A 32 -17.34 57.94 -11.54
N LEU A 33 -16.55 56.87 -11.43
CA LEU A 33 -15.09 56.97 -11.26
C LEU A 33 -14.44 57.72 -12.44
N ASN A 34 -14.92 57.48 -13.66
CA ASN A 34 -14.46 58.20 -14.84
C ASN A 34 -14.86 59.67 -14.84
N ALA A 35 -16.10 60.00 -14.46
CA ALA A 35 -16.57 61.39 -14.38
C ALA A 35 -15.83 62.22 -13.32
N MET A 36 -15.35 61.59 -12.25
CA MET A 36 -14.65 62.25 -11.13
C MET A 36 -13.12 62.16 -11.21
N ASP A 37 -12.56 61.59 -12.28
CA ASP A 37 -11.11 61.36 -12.44
C ASP A 37 -10.47 60.66 -11.22
N ILE A 38 -11.14 59.58 -10.80
CA ILE A 38 -10.70 58.68 -9.72
C ILE A 38 -10.48 57.28 -10.31
N SER A 39 -9.48 56.56 -9.83
CA SER A 39 -9.22 55.18 -10.27
C SER A 39 -9.76 54.14 -9.30
N ALA A 40 -10.09 52.95 -9.80
CA ALA A 40 -10.52 51.84 -8.95
C ALA A 40 -9.44 51.44 -7.93
N THR A 41 -8.16 51.59 -8.31
CA THR A 41 -7.01 51.34 -7.43
C THR A 41 -6.94 52.36 -6.30
N GLU A 42 -7.26 53.63 -6.56
CA GLU A 42 -7.35 54.66 -5.52
C GLU A 42 -8.46 54.33 -4.51
N VAL A 43 -9.63 53.88 -4.98
CA VAL A 43 -10.72 53.42 -4.10
C VAL A 43 -10.26 52.24 -3.23
N TYR A 44 -9.63 51.23 -3.82
CA TYR A 44 -9.09 50.08 -3.08
C TYR A 44 -8.10 50.51 -1.99
N LYS A 45 -7.12 51.36 -2.33
CA LYS A 45 -6.12 51.86 -1.38
C LYS A 45 -6.75 52.72 -0.28
N ALA A 46 -7.75 53.54 -0.61
CA ALA A 46 -8.47 54.34 0.36
C ALA A 46 -9.22 53.44 1.37
N VAL A 47 -9.89 52.38 0.90
CA VAL A 47 -10.55 51.41 1.78
C VAL A 47 -9.55 50.67 2.67
N GLU A 48 -8.43 50.22 2.10
CA GLU A 48 -7.41 49.47 2.82
C GLU A 48 -6.70 50.31 3.89
N ALA A 49 -6.36 51.56 3.58
CA ALA A 49 -5.66 52.46 4.50
C ALA A 49 -6.52 52.92 5.68
N ASN A 50 -7.85 52.99 5.51
CA ASN A 50 -8.78 53.50 6.51
C ASN A 50 -9.47 52.40 7.34
N ASN A 51 -8.89 51.19 7.39
CA ASN A 51 -9.40 50.08 8.19
C ASN A 51 -8.29 49.42 9.02
N SER A 52 -7.84 50.10 10.10
CA SER A 52 -6.74 49.62 10.95
C SER A 52 -6.85 50.02 12.42
N VAL A 53 -6.13 49.31 13.30
CA VAL A 53 -5.99 49.65 14.73
C VAL A 53 -4.52 49.88 15.02
N THR A 54 -4.22 50.91 15.80
CA THR A 54 -2.84 51.21 16.22
C THR A 54 -2.72 51.17 17.75
N GLY A 55 -1.65 50.54 18.26
CA GLY A 55 -1.26 50.61 19.67
C GLY A 55 -0.23 51.70 19.89
N GLY A 56 -0.52 52.67 20.75
CA GLY A 56 0.32 53.84 21.03
C GLY A 56 1.18 53.73 22.30
N GLY A 57 1.33 52.54 22.87
CA GLY A 57 2.00 52.34 24.16
C GLY A 57 1.09 52.68 25.35
N TYR A 58 1.68 53.08 26.47
CA TYR A 58 0.95 53.56 27.65
C TYR A 58 1.64 54.77 28.29
N ILE A 59 0.85 55.61 28.96
CA ILE A 59 1.36 56.72 29.79
C ILE A 59 1.06 56.38 31.24
N GLU A 60 2.06 56.47 32.10
CA GLU A 60 1.87 56.33 33.54
C GLU A 60 1.40 57.65 34.15
N LYS A 61 0.34 57.61 34.95
CA LYS A 61 -0.19 58.77 35.65
C LYS A 61 -0.78 58.33 36.99
N VAL A 62 -0.25 58.88 38.10
CA VAL A 62 -0.71 58.61 39.47
C VAL A 62 -0.84 57.09 39.74
N ASP A 63 0.27 56.37 39.64
CA ASP A 63 0.36 54.91 39.87
C ASP A 63 -0.53 54.03 38.96
N GLN A 64 -1.02 54.56 37.83
CA GLN A 64 -1.82 53.83 36.85
C GLN A 64 -1.24 53.96 35.43
N ALA A 65 -1.20 52.86 34.69
CA ALA A 65 -0.83 52.85 33.27
C ALA A 65 -2.08 53.02 32.38
N TYR A 66 -2.11 54.09 31.59
CA TYR A 66 -3.16 54.36 30.60
C TYR A 66 -2.68 53.96 29.21
N PHE A 67 -3.20 52.84 28.67
CA PHE A 67 -2.87 52.38 27.32
C PHE A 67 -3.52 53.28 26.26
N ILE A 68 -2.72 53.72 25.29
CA ILE A 68 -3.18 54.52 24.16
C ILE A 68 -3.54 53.57 23.03
N ARG A 69 -4.79 53.64 22.57
CA ARG A 69 -5.29 52.85 21.44
C ARG A 69 -5.94 53.77 20.42
N GLY A 70 -5.50 53.69 19.16
CA GLY A 70 -6.17 54.31 18.03
C GLY A 70 -7.19 53.34 17.44
N GLU A 71 -8.45 53.73 17.43
CA GLU A 71 -9.56 52.93 16.87
C GLU A 71 -9.93 53.47 15.49
N GLY A 72 -9.48 52.78 14.43
CA GLY A 72 -9.79 53.09 13.03
C GLY A 72 -10.39 51.89 12.28
N LEU A 73 -10.98 50.93 13.01
CA LEU A 73 -11.72 49.83 12.39
C LEU A 73 -13.09 50.33 11.93
N VAL A 74 -13.44 49.95 10.73
CA VAL A 74 -14.78 50.16 10.20
C VAL A 74 -15.76 49.25 10.95
N GLY A 75 -16.83 49.82 11.52
CA GLY A 75 -17.86 49.08 12.26
C GLY A 75 -19.23 49.03 11.57
N SER A 76 -19.51 49.96 10.66
CA SER A 76 -20.81 50.10 9.99
C SER A 76 -20.67 50.33 8.47
N LEU A 77 -21.77 50.16 7.72
CA LEU A 77 -21.81 50.51 6.29
C LEU A 77 -21.62 52.02 6.07
N GLU A 78 -22.05 52.84 7.04
CA GLU A 78 -21.92 54.30 6.98
C GLU A 78 -20.44 54.72 7.13
N ASP A 79 -19.69 54.04 7.99
CA ASP A 79 -18.24 54.27 8.15
C ASP A 79 -17.51 54.04 6.83
N ILE A 80 -17.81 52.94 6.13
CA ILE A 80 -17.24 52.63 4.80
C ILE A 80 -17.63 53.73 3.81
N GLY A 81 -18.91 54.11 3.78
CA GLY A 81 -19.42 55.14 2.87
C GLY A 81 -18.77 56.51 3.07
N ASN A 82 -18.31 56.82 4.28
CA ASN A 82 -17.67 58.08 4.65
C ASN A 82 -16.13 58.07 4.55
N ILE A 83 -15.52 56.98 4.06
CA ILE A 83 -14.08 56.97 3.75
C ILE A 83 -13.83 57.95 2.60
N VAL A 84 -12.82 58.81 2.77
CA VAL A 84 -12.41 59.79 1.77
C VAL A 84 -11.47 59.12 0.76
N VAL A 85 -11.78 59.24 -0.53
CA VAL A 85 -10.95 58.69 -1.61
C VAL A 85 -9.98 59.75 -2.13
N LYS A 86 -10.48 60.96 -2.40
CA LYS A 86 -9.72 62.09 -2.95
C LYS A 86 -10.30 63.41 -2.43
N SER A 87 -9.50 64.46 -2.35
CA SER A 87 -9.96 65.81 -1.98
C SER A 87 -9.50 66.80 -3.03
N ASN A 88 -10.46 67.46 -3.70
CA ASN A 88 -10.19 68.48 -4.70
C ASN A 88 -10.61 69.83 -4.13
N ASP A 89 -9.68 70.79 -4.03
CA ASP A 89 -9.91 72.16 -3.54
C ASP A 89 -10.62 72.24 -2.17
N GLY A 90 -10.38 71.26 -1.28
CA GLY A 90 -10.98 71.19 0.05
C GLY A 90 -12.36 70.53 0.11
N ILE A 91 -12.90 70.04 -1.02
CA ILE A 91 -14.13 69.25 -1.08
C ILE A 91 -13.76 67.75 -1.12
N PRO A 92 -14.04 66.97 -0.05
CA PRO A 92 -13.75 65.55 -0.04
C PRO A 92 -14.76 64.78 -0.92
N VAL A 93 -14.25 63.82 -1.68
CA VAL A 93 -15.04 62.81 -2.39
C VAL A 93 -15.04 61.53 -1.57
N TYR A 94 -16.22 61.08 -1.17
CA TYR A 94 -16.42 59.91 -0.34
C TYR A 94 -16.66 58.65 -1.17
N ILE A 95 -16.48 57.46 -0.56
CA ILE A 95 -16.81 56.19 -1.21
C ILE A 95 -18.28 56.16 -1.66
N LYS A 96 -19.21 56.66 -0.85
CA LYS A 96 -20.64 56.72 -1.21
C LYS A 96 -20.95 57.51 -2.48
N ASP A 97 -20.05 58.42 -2.88
CA ASP A 97 -20.22 59.23 -4.09
C ASP A 97 -19.84 58.45 -5.35
N VAL A 98 -18.92 57.49 -5.24
CA VAL A 98 -18.34 56.72 -6.36
C VAL A 98 -18.72 55.23 -6.39
N ALA A 99 -19.25 54.70 -5.29
CA ALA A 99 -19.59 53.28 -5.12
C ALA A 99 -20.84 53.09 -4.26
N GLU A 100 -21.55 51.98 -4.49
CA GLU A 100 -22.64 51.53 -3.62
C GLU A 100 -22.06 50.63 -2.52
N VAL A 101 -22.28 50.98 -1.25
CA VAL A 101 -21.80 50.21 -0.11
C VAL A 101 -22.94 49.36 0.44
N GLY A 102 -22.74 48.05 0.52
CA GLY A 102 -23.77 47.12 0.98
C GLY A 102 -23.23 45.77 1.43
N PHE A 103 -24.14 44.83 1.68
CA PHE A 103 -23.79 43.44 1.94
C PHE A 103 -23.77 42.65 0.64
N GLY A 104 -22.62 42.05 0.36
CA GLY A 104 -22.43 41.09 -0.71
C GLY A 104 -22.30 39.67 -0.18
N SER A 105 -21.99 38.76 -1.10
CA SER A 105 -21.54 37.42 -0.76
C SER A 105 -20.28 37.05 -1.51
N ALA A 106 -19.48 36.15 -0.94
CA ALA A 106 -18.36 35.54 -1.64
C ALA A 106 -18.83 34.77 -2.88
N THR A 107 -17.95 34.65 -3.87
CA THR A 107 -18.20 33.80 -5.04
C THR A 107 -18.37 32.36 -4.58
N ARG A 108 -19.50 31.76 -4.94
CA ARG A 108 -19.87 30.41 -4.50
C ARG A 108 -19.29 29.38 -5.47
N PHE A 109 -18.57 28.40 -4.93
CA PHE A 109 -18.09 27.25 -5.69
C PHE A 109 -18.88 25.97 -5.41
N GLY A 110 -19.85 26.02 -4.48
CA GLY A 110 -20.68 24.89 -4.12
C GLY A 110 -22.02 25.25 -3.46
N ALA A 111 -22.88 24.26 -3.37
CA ALA A 111 -24.22 24.35 -2.81
C ALA A 111 -24.64 23.01 -2.19
N ILE A 112 -25.68 23.05 -1.37
CA ILE A 112 -26.34 21.87 -0.83
C ILE A 112 -27.83 22.01 -1.11
N THR A 113 -28.44 20.94 -1.63
CA THR A 113 -29.91 20.83 -1.72
C THR A 113 -30.37 19.66 -0.85
N GLY A 114 -31.63 19.70 -0.43
CA GLY A 114 -32.20 18.62 0.38
C GLY A 114 -33.69 18.48 0.22
N ASN A 115 -34.12 17.23 0.17
CA ASN A 115 -35.52 16.77 0.17
C ASN A 115 -36.42 17.39 -0.90
N GLY A 116 -35.87 17.90 -2.01
CA GLY A 116 -36.66 18.57 -3.04
C GLY A 116 -37.19 19.94 -2.62
N GLU A 117 -36.81 20.45 -1.44
CA GLU A 117 -37.19 21.76 -0.91
C GLU A 117 -36.25 22.89 -1.36
N GLY A 118 -35.20 22.55 -2.10
CA GLY A 118 -34.19 23.50 -2.59
C GLY A 118 -32.97 23.61 -1.67
N GLU A 119 -32.34 24.79 -1.65
CA GLU A 119 -31.04 25.00 -1.03
C GLU A 119 -31.07 24.96 0.50
N LYS A 120 -30.10 24.28 1.12
CA LYS A 120 -29.86 24.22 2.57
C LYS A 120 -28.38 24.51 2.88
N VAL A 121 -28.02 24.59 4.16
CA VAL A 121 -26.63 24.74 4.62
C VAL A 121 -26.20 23.47 5.35
N LEU A 122 -25.00 22.98 5.03
CA LEU A 122 -24.42 21.78 5.64
C LEU A 122 -23.20 22.14 6.49
N GLY A 123 -23.08 21.50 7.65
CA GLY A 123 -21.83 21.40 8.40
C GLY A 123 -21.34 19.95 8.42
N GLN A 124 -20.21 19.69 7.75
CA GLN A 124 -19.56 18.37 7.76
C GLN A 124 -18.50 18.33 8.87
N VAL A 125 -18.67 17.43 9.83
CA VAL A 125 -17.69 17.23 10.91
C VAL A 125 -16.60 16.28 10.42
N MET A 126 -15.37 16.80 10.37
CA MET A 126 -14.17 16.04 10.05
C MET A 126 -13.54 15.53 11.33
N MET A 127 -13.30 14.24 11.39
CA MET A 127 -12.67 13.57 12.54
C MET A 127 -11.16 13.55 12.37
N LEU A 128 -10.44 13.71 13.47
CA LEU A 128 -8.98 13.54 13.52
C LEU A 128 -8.62 12.10 13.15
N LYS A 129 -7.53 11.92 12.39
CA LYS A 129 -7.02 10.60 12.05
C LYS A 129 -6.81 9.76 13.33
N ASP A 130 -7.16 8.48 13.26
CA ASP A 130 -7.04 7.50 14.36
C ASP A 130 -7.92 7.79 15.60
N ALA A 131 -8.78 8.83 15.58
CA ALA A 131 -9.75 9.06 16.63
C ALA A 131 -10.90 8.03 16.58
N ASN A 132 -11.44 7.69 17.76
CA ASN A 132 -12.55 6.75 17.86
C ASN A 132 -13.85 7.37 17.31
N SER A 133 -14.33 6.83 16.20
CA SER A 133 -15.49 7.39 15.47
C SER A 133 -16.76 7.44 16.32
N LYS A 134 -17.02 6.40 17.12
CA LYS A 134 -18.22 6.34 17.96
C LYS A 134 -18.16 7.41 19.06
N LYS A 135 -17.04 7.51 19.78
CA LYS A 135 -16.87 8.53 20.85
C LYS A 135 -17.01 9.95 20.32
N VAL A 136 -16.41 10.24 19.16
CA VAL A 136 -16.51 11.57 18.53
C VAL A 136 -17.95 11.87 18.13
N ILE A 137 -18.65 10.92 17.49
CA ILE A 137 -20.05 11.10 17.10
C ILE A 137 -20.95 11.31 18.32
N ASP A 138 -20.76 10.54 19.39
CA ASP A 138 -21.55 10.68 20.62
C ASP A 138 -21.34 12.07 21.26
N ALA A 139 -20.09 12.56 21.31
CA ALA A 139 -19.78 13.91 21.77
C ALA A 139 -20.39 15.00 20.88
N VAL A 140 -20.39 14.81 19.56
CA VAL A 140 -21.04 15.70 18.60
C VAL A 140 -22.55 15.72 18.80
N LYS A 141 -23.20 14.56 18.95
CA LYS A 141 -24.64 14.47 19.22
C LYS A 141 -25.03 15.16 20.51
N LEU A 142 -24.26 14.96 21.58
CA LEU A 142 -24.46 15.65 22.85
C LEU A 142 -24.38 17.16 22.67
N ARG A 143 -23.31 17.65 22.04
CA ARG A 143 -23.12 19.09 21.80
C ARG A 143 -24.18 19.68 20.86
N VAL A 144 -24.65 18.94 19.86
CA VAL A 144 -25.75 19.37 18.98
C VAL A 144 -27.05 19.50 19.78
N SER A 145 -27.34 18.56 20.69
CA SER A 145 -28.50 18.64 21.58
C SER A 145 -28.43 19.88 22.49
N GLU A 146 -27.25 20.19 23.05
CA GLU A 146 -27.03 21.40 23.86
C GLU A 146 -27.24 22.69 23.05
N ILE A 147 -26.69 22.77 21.83
CA ILE A 147 -26.80 23.95 20.98
C ILE A 147 -28.24 24.15 20.47
N SER A 148 -28.99 23.07 20.24
CA SER A 148 -30.32 23.13 19.62
C SER A 148 -31.30 24.02 20.39
N GLY A 149 -31.20 24.09 21.73
CA GLY A 149 -32.01 24.99 22.55
C GLY A 149 -31.64 26.49 22.43
N SER A 150 -30.42 26.79 21.99
CA SER A 150 -29.93 28.17 21.80
C SER A 150 -30.16 28.72 20.37
N LEU A 151 -30.65 27.89 19.45
CA LEU A 151 -30.88 28.30 18.07
C LEU A 151 -32.11 29.22 17.95
N PRO A 152 -32.11 30.18 17.02
CA PRO A 152 -33.29 30.99 16.73
C PRO A 152 -34.51 30.13 16.38
N LYS A 153 -35.72 30.57 16.75
CA LYS A 153 -36.98 29.88 16.41
C LYS A 153 -37.04 29.63 14.89
N GLY A 154 -37.32 28.39 14.50
CA GLY A 154 -37.38 27.96 13.09
C GLY A 154 -36.07 27.39 12.52
N VAL A 155 -34.94 27.50 13.24
CA VAL A 155 -33.66 26.88 12.85
C VAL A 155 -33.44 25.60 13.65
N TYR A 156 -33.23 24.48 12.96
CA TYR A 156 -32.91 23.19 13.59
C TYR A 156 -31.80 22.47 12.83
N ILE A 157 -31.12 21.54 13.50
CA ILE A 157 -30.04 20.74 12.92
C ILE A 157 -30.60 19.35 12.61
N ASN A 158 -30.62 18.97 11.33
CA ASN A 158 -31.04 17.64 10.89
C ASN A 158 -29.82 16.78 10.53
N PRO A 159 -29.51 15.70 11.29
CA PRO A 159 -28.48 14.75 10.89
C PRO A 159 -29.00 13.88 9.75
N PHE A 160 -28.23 13.76 8.67
CA PHE A 160 -28.58 12.89 7.54
C PHE A 160 -27.61 11.71 7.40
N LEU A 161 -26.30 11.95 7.38
CA LEU A 161 -25.30 10.88 7.31
C LEU A 161 -24.68 10.60 8.70
N ASP A 162 -25.08 9.50 9.32
CA ASP A 162 -24.58 9.09 10.64
C ASP A 162 -23.90 7.71 10.59
N ARG A 163 -22.56 7.70 10.66
CA ARG A 163 -21.77 6.45 10.64
C ARG A 163 -22.04 5.56 11.85
N SER A 164 -22.58 6.09 12.94
CA SER A 164 -22.83 5.30 14.15
C SER A 164 -23.90 4.22 13.92
N GLU A 165 -24.84 4.41 12.97
CA GLU A 165 -25.82 3.38 12.60
C GLU A 165 -25.16 2.15 11.97
N LEU A 166 -24.25 2.35 11.01
CA LEU A 166 -23.52 1.24 10.38
C LEU A 166 -22.60 0.54 11.38
N ILE A 167 -21.91 1.29 12.25
CA ILE A 167 -21.08 0.74 13.32
C ILE A 167 -21.94 -0.12 14.26
N ALA A 168 -23.13 0.35 14.64
CA ALA A 168 -24.04 -0.41 15.50
C ALA A 168 -24.54 -1.70 14.82
N LYS A 169 -24.99 -1.63 13.56
CA LYS A 169 -25.43 -2.80 12.77
C LYS A 169 -24.32 -3.85 12.61
N THR A 170 -23.12 -3.42 12.24
CA THR A 170 -21.97 -4.32 12.06
C THR A 170 -21.51 -4.93 13.39
N THR A 171 -21.46 -4.14 14.48
CA THR A 171 -21.12 -4.65 15.82
C THR A 171 -22.17 -5.65 16.33
N ALA A 172 -23.45 -5.38 16.11
CA ALA A 172 -24.54 -6.29 16.46
C ALA A 172 -24.42 -7.60 15.67
N THR A 173 -24.17 -7.52 14.36
CA THR A 173 -23.97 -8.69 13.50
C THR A 173 -22.79 -9.56 13.96
N VAL A 174 -21.65 -8.93 14.29
CA VAL A 174 -20.47 -9.64 14.80
C VAL A 174 -20.78 -10.29 16.14
N THR A 175 -21.45 -9.58 17.04
CA THR A 175 -21.80 -10.10 18.37
C THR A 175 -22.78 -11.26 18.27
N GLU A 176 -23.81 -11.14 17.43
CA GLU A 176 -24.75 -12.22 17.15
C GLU A 176 -24.05 -13.45 16.57
N ASN A 177 -23.20 -13.26 15.55
CA ASN A 177 -22.44 -14.36 14.95
C ASN A 177 -21.50 -15.04 15.96
N LEU A 178 -20.83 -14.27 16.83
CA LEU A 178 -19.95 -14.83 17.87
C LEU A 178 -20.76 -15.58 18.95
N VAL A 179 -21.88 -15.02 19.40
CA VAL A 179 -22.74 -15.67 20.40
C VAL A 179 -23.35 -16.95 19.84
N LEU A 180 -23.92 -16.91 18.62
CA LEU A 180 -24.46 -18.09 17.95
C LEU A 180 -23.37 -19.12 17.70
N GLY A 181 -22.20 -18.71 17.22
CA GLY A 181 -21.05 -19.59 17.02
C GLY A 181 -20.62 -20.27 18.33
N CYS A 182 -20.49 -19.50 19.41
CA CYS A 182 -20.20 -20.03 20.75
C CYS A 182 -21.25 -21.05 21.21
N LEU A 183 -22.54 -20.73 21.10
CA LEU A 183 -23.63 -21.63 21.50
C LEU A 183 -23.65 -22.91 20.67
N ILE A 184 -23.44 -22.82 19.35
CA ILE A 184 -23.37 -23.99 18.46
C ILE A 184 -22.18 -24.86 18.84
N VAL A 185 -21.01 -24.28 19.08
CA VAL A 185 -19.81 -25.01 19.50
C VAL A 185 -20.04 -25.72 20.83
N ILE A 186 -20.59 -25.03 21.84
CA ILE A 186 -20.93 -25.64 23.14
C ILE A 186 -21.91 -26.80 22.94
N PHE A 187 -22.95 -26.60 22.15
CA PHE A 187 -23.94 -27.63 21.85
C PHE A 187 -23.31 -28.87 21.22
N VAL A 188 -22.47 -28.70 20.19
CA VAL A 188 -21.78 -29.79 19.48
C VAL A 188 -20.82 -30.54 20.40
N VAL A 189 -20.02 -29.81 21.20
CA VAL A 189 -19.07 -30.40 22.15
C VAL A 189 -19.80 -31.23 23.20
N VAL A 190 -20.86 -30.69 23.83
CA VAL A 190 -21.67 -31.43 24.82
C VAL A 190 -22.32 -32.67 24.20
N LEU A 191 -22.87 -32.53 22.99
CA LEU A 191 -23.55 -33.60 22.27
C LEU A 191 -22.59 -34.75 21.90
N LEU A 192 -21.38 -34.45 21.44
CA LEU A 192 -20.41 -35.46 21.01
C LEU A 192 -19.63 -36.08 22.17
N LEU A 193 -19.28 -35.32 23.23
CA LEU A 193 -18.64 -35.87 24.44
C LEU A 193 -19.59 -36.77 25.24
N GLY A 194 -20.89 -36.47 25.24
CA GLY A 194 -21.90 -37.28 25.95
C GLY A 194 -21.89 -37.14 27.47
N ASN A 195 -20.97 -36.34 28.01
CA ASN A 195 -20.91 -35.97 29.42
C ASN A 195 -21.02 -34.45 29.53
N PHE A 196 -22.15 -33.98 30.06
CA PHE A 196 -22.43 -32.56 30.24
C PHE A 196 -21.34 -31.83 31.04
N ARG A 197 -20.68 -32.50 31.99
CA ARG A 197 -19.61 -31.90 32.80
C ARG A 197 -18.32 -31.68 32.02
N SER A 198 -17.93 -32.66 31.19
CA SER A 198 -16.77 -32.52 30.32
C SER A 198 -17.01 -31.41 29.29
N GLY A 199 -18.23 -31.33 28.74
CA GLY A 199 -18.61 -30.24 27.83
C GLY A 199 -18.60 -28.87 28.50
N LEU A 200 -19.03 -28.74 29.75
CA LEU A 200 -18.97 -27.47 30.50
C LEU A 200 -17.54 -26.99 30.77
N VAL A 201 -16.60 -27.91 31.06
CA VAL A 201 -15.19 -27.56 31.25
C VAL A 201 -14.57 -27.02 29.96
N VAL A 202 -14.91 -27.60 28.81
CA VAL A 202 -14.48 -27.05 27.51
C VAL A 202 -15.18 -25.72 27.23
N ALA A 203 -16.49 -25.63 27.48
CA ALA A 203 -17.28 -24.42 27.23
C ALA A 203 -16.77 -23.22 28.03
N SER A 204 -16.25 -23.42 29.26
CA SER A 204 -15.70 -22.32 30.06
C SER A 204 -14.38 -21.76 29.53
N VAL A 205 -13.67 -22.50 28.66
CA VAL A 205 -12.44 -22.01 28.00
C VAL A 205 -12.77 -20.92 26.98
N ILE A 206 -13.90 -21.01 26.29
CA ILE A 206 -14.33 -20.05 25.26
C ILE A 206 -14.33 -18.59 25.76
N PRO A 207 -15.09 -18.23 26.81
CA PRO A 207 -15.15 -16.85 27.29
C PRO A 207 -13.82 -16.38 27.91
N LEU A 208 -13.05 -17.28 28.51
CA LEU A 208 -11.73 -16.95 29.08
C LEU A 208 -10.70 -16.61 27.99
N CYS A 209 -10.70 -17.35 26.87
CA CYS A 209 -9.85 -17.04 25.72
C CYS A 209 -10.24 -15.70 25.08
N LEU A 210 -11.55 -15.43 24.98
CA LEU A 210 -12.04 -14.15 24.44
C LEU A 210 -11.64 -12.99 25.35
N LEU A 211 -11.76 -13.13 26.68
CA LEU A 211 -11.32 -12.13 27.64
C LEU A 211 -9.81 -11.86 27.50
N PHE A 212 -9.01 -12.91 27.36
CA PHE A 212 -7.57 -12.80 27.13
C PHE A 212 -7.26 -12.09 25.81
N ALA A 213 -7.95 -12.45 24.72
CA ALA A 213 -7.79 -11.80 23.42
C ALA A 213 -8.14 -10.31 23.47
N LEU A 214 -9.28 -9.95 24.06
CA LEU A 214 -9.71 -8.56 24.22
C LEU A 214 -8.73 -7.76 25.10
N SER A 215 -8.16 -8.38 26.13
CA SER A 215 -7.15 -7.77 26.99
C SER A 215 -5.87 -7.45 26.22
N LEU A 216 -5.38 -8.39 25.40
CA LEU A 216 -4.23 -8.14 24.53
C LEU A 216 -4.54 -7.13 23.43
N MET A 217 -5.73 -7.17 22.83
CA MET A 217 -6.14 -6.16 21.85
C MET A 217 -6.09 -4.75 22.45
N TYR A 218 -6.54 -4.58 23.70
CA TYR A 218 -6.45 -3.30 24.40
C TYR A 218 -4.99 -2.86 24.62
N ILE A 219 -4.10 -3.77 25.02
CA ILE A 219 -2.68 -3.48 25.24
C ILE A 219 -1.95 -3.12 23.94
N PHE A 220 -2.24 -3.83 22.85
CA PHE A 220 -1.60 -3.64 21.54
C PHE A 220 -2.28 -2.58 20.66
N GLY A 221 -3.34 -1.93 21.14
CA GLY A 221 -4.07 -0.90 20.39
C GLY A 221 -4.80 -1.42 19.15
N VAL A 222 -5.29 -2.65 19.19
CA VAL A 222 -6.08 -3.25 18.10
C VAL A 222 -7.56 -2.94 18.32
N ASP A 223 -8.16 -2.18 17.41
CA ASP A 223 -9.59 -1.83 17.48
C ASP A 223 -10.50 -3.05 17.38
N ALA A 224 -11.58 -3.05 18.17
CA ALA A 224 -12.67 -4.03 18.08
C ALA A 224 -13.66 -3.61 16.99
N ASN A 225 -13.53 -4.20 15.80
CA ASN A 225 -14.38 -3.93 14.65
C ASN A 225 -14.72 -5.23 13.91
N LEU A 226 -15.51 -5.12 12.85
CA LEU A 226 -15.91 -6.24 11.99
C LEU A 226 -14.72 -7.07 11.49
N MET A 227 -13.60 -6.41 11.17
CA MET A 227 -12.43 -7.06 10.58
C MET A 227 -11.58 -7.78 11.64
N SER A 228 -11.48 -7.24 12.86
CA SER A 228 -10.70 -7.86 13.94
C SER A 228 -11.44 -9.00 14.64
N LEU A 229 -12.73 -8.82 14.94
CA LEU A 229 -13.54 -9.82 15.67
C LEU A 229 -14.25 -10.82 14.75
N GLY A 230 -14.41 -10.47 13.47
CA GLY A 230 -15.29 -11.18 12.56
C GLY A 230 -14.84 -12.56 12.10
N ALA A 231 -13.60 -12.95 12.37
CA ALA A 231 -13.06 -14.26 12.00
C ALA A 231 -12.69 -15.14 13.19
N ILE A 232 -13.11 -14.78 14.41
CA ILE A 232 -12.88 -15.60 15.60
C ILE A 232 -13.81 -16.81 15.52
N ASP A 233 -13.23 -18.00 15.36
CA ASP A 233 -13.94 -19.26 15.53
C ASP A 233 -13.48 -19.98 16.78
N PHE A 234 -14.44 -20.17 17.69
CA PHE A 234 -14.20 -20.86 18.94
C PHE A 234 -13.92 -22.34 18.75
N GLY A 235 -14.40 -22.97 17.66
CA GLY A 235 -14.15 -24.37 17.38
C GLY A 235 -12.67 -24.68 17.18
N ILE A 236 -11.93 -23.83 16.46
CA ILE A 236 -10.47 -23.93 16.35
C ILE A 236 -9.78 -23.59 17.67
N ILE A 237 -10.22 -22.52 18.35
CA ILE A 237 -9.55 -22.01 19.55
C ILE A 237 -9.58 -23.04 20.68
N ILE A 238 -10.69 -23.75 20.86
CA ILE A 238 -10.84 -24.74 21.94
C ILE A 238 -10.37 -26.14 21.57
N ASP A 239 -9.92 -26.37 20.33
CA ASP A 239 -9.58 -27.71 19.82
C ASP A 239 -8.61 -28.44 20.76
N GLY A 240 -7.52 -27.78 21.16
CA GLY A 240 -6.56 -28.31 22.12
C GLY A 240 -7.17 -28.65 23.49
N ALA A 241 -8.10 -27.82 23.99
CA ALA A 241 -8.80 -28.09 25.23
C ALA A 241 -9.74 -29.30 25.11
N VAL A 242 -10.41 -29.48 23.97
CA VAL A 242 -11.24 -30.65 23.70
C VAL A 242 -10.39 -31.92 23.69
N ILE A 243 -9.26 -31.94 22.97
CA ILE A 243 -8.39 -33.12 22.88
C ILE A 243 -7.94 -33.56 24.27
N ILE A 244 -7.52 -32.61 25.12
CA ILE A 244 -7.08 -32.87 26.49
C ILE A 244 -8.25 -33.39 27.35
N VAL A 245 -9.40 -32.72 27.32
CA VAL A 245 -10.57 -33.08 28.15
C VAL A 245 -11.17 -34.42 27.74
N GLU A 246 -11.28 -34.73 26.44
CA GLU A 246 -11.79 -36.02 25.98
C GLU A 246 -10.85 -37.16 26.38
N PHE A 247 -9.54 -36.96 26.28
CA PHE A 247 -8.57 -37.97 26.70
C PHE A 247 -8.61 -38.22 28.21
N ILE A 248 -8.67 -37.16 29.03
CA ILE A 248 -8.85 -37.27 30.49
C ILE A 248 -10.18 -37.98 30.82
N ALA A 249 -11.27 -37.60 30.16
CA ALA A 249 -12.58 -38.22 30.38
C ALA A 249 -12.59 -39.70 30.00
N PHE A 250 -11.87 -40.08 28.94
CA PHE A 250 -11.68 -41.46 28.51
C PHE A 250 -10.89 -42.26 29.56
N GLU A 251 -9.72 -41.78 30.00
CA GLU A 251 -8.88 -42.46 31.03
C GLU A 251 -9.58 -42.60 32.39
N ILE A 252 -10.30 -41.56 32.84
CA ILE A 252 -11.10 -41.63 34.08
C ILE A 252 -12.23 -42.67 33.96
N THR A 253 -12.76 -42.87 32.76
CA THR A 253 -13.85 -43.84 32.52
C THR A 253 -13.32 -45.26 32.33
N SER A 254 -12.16 -45.45 31.68
CA SER A 254 -11.54 -46.77 31.49
C SER A 254 -11.05 -47.37 32.82
N ARG A 255 -10.49 -46.55 33.71
CA ARG A 255 -10.02 -46.97 35.06
C ARG A 255 -11.08 -46.90 36.15
N ARG A 256 -12.35 -46.83 35.77
CA ARG A 256 -13.47 -46.65 36.71
C ARG A 256 -13.56 -47.77 37.76
N SER A 257 -13.29 -49.02 37.38
CA SER A 257 -13.30 -50.17 38.29
C SER A 257 -12.24 -50.07 39.39
N GLU A 258 -11.06 -49.54 39.05
CA GLU A 258 -9.95 -49.31 39.97
C GLU A 258 -10.24 -48.11 40.88
N LEU A 259 -10.74 -47.02 40.30
CA LEU A 259 -11.12 -45.80 41.05
C LEU A 259 -12.28 -46.03 42.03
N ALA A 260 -13.17 -47.00 41.77
CA ALA A 260 -14.28 -47.33 42.66
C ALA A 260 -13.86 -48.08 43.95
N LEU A 261 -12.63 -48.63 43.99
CA LEU A 261 -12.11 -49.42 45.10
C LEU A 261 -11.26 -48.59 46.10
N LEU A 262 -11.00 -47.32 45.81
CA LEU A 262 -10.12 -46.44 46.60
C LEU A 262 -10.88 -45.66 47.69
N SER A 263 -10.20 -45.37 48.81
CA SER A 263 -10.71 -44.49 49.88
C SER A 263 -10.88 -43.03 49.39
N LYS A 264 -11.75 -42.25 50.04
CA LYS A 264 -12.02 -40.84 49.64
C LYS A 264 -10.77 -39.96 49.54
N GLU A 265 -9.75 -40.19 50.38
CA GLU A 265 -8.47 -39.45 50.33
C GLU A 265 -7.58 -39.86 49.14
N ASN A 266 -7.52 -41.16 48.81
CA ASN A 266 -6.70 -41.65 47.70
C ASN A 266 -7.39 -41.47 46.34
N TYR A 267 -8.72 -41.37 46.33
CA TYR A 267 -9.51 -41.13 45.12
C TYR A 267 -9.15 -39.82 44.40
N GLN A 268 -8.94 -38.73 45.16
CA GLN A 268 -8.58 -37.44 44.56
C GLN A 268 -7.13 -37.42 44.08
N LYS A 269 -6.19 -37.99 44.87
CA LYS A 269 -4.77 -38.11 44.47
C LYS A 269 -4.59 -38.92 43.19
N GLU A 270 -5.31 -40.03 43.04
CA GLU A 270 -5.24 -40.85 41.83
C GLU A 270 -5.86 -40.13 40.63
N LYS A 271 -6.96 -39.39 40.81
CA LYS A 271 -7.51 -38.52 39.77
C LYS A 271 -6.57 -37.40 39.35
N ASP A 272 -5.87 -36.77 40.28
CA ASP A 272 -4.89 -35.73 39.99
C ASP A 272 -3.71 -36.31 39.19
N SER A 273 -3.22 -37.50 39.57
CA SER A 273 -2.18 -38.25 38.84
C SER A 273 -2.63 -38.62 37.42
N ILE A 274 -3.83 -39.21 37.27
CA ILE A 274 -4.41 -39.57 35.97
C ILE A 274 -4.55 -38.32 35.10
N THR A 275 -5.07 -37.22 35.67
CA THR A 275 -5.29 -35.97 34.94
C THR A 275 -3.97 -35.33 34.52
N PHE A 276 -2.97 -35.28 35.39
CA PHE A 276 -1.65 -34.74 35.09
C PHE A 276 -0.92 -35.55 34.01
N ASN A 277 -0.93 -36.88 34.12
CA ASN A 277 -0.31 -37.76 33.11
C ASN A 277 -1.04 -37.67 31.77
N SER A 278 -2.37 -37.65 31.79
CA SER A 278 -3.21 -37.55 30.59
C SER A 278 -3.03 -36.19 29.89
N ALA A 279 -3.04 -35.10 30.67
CA ALA A 279 -2.81 -33.76 30.15
C ALA A 279 -1.39 -33.65 29.58
N SER A 280 -0.35 -34.03 30.33
CA SER A 280 1.05 -33.95 29.88
C SER A 280 1.30 -34.74 28.58
N LYS A 281 0.64 -35.90 28.43
CA LYS A 281 0.75 -36.74 27.24
C LYS A 281 0.08 -36.11 26.01
N MET A 282 -1.12 -35.57 26.15
CA MET A 282 -1.85 -34.95 25.02
C MET A 282 -1.38 -33.52 24.73
N MET A 283 -0.71 -32.89 25.68
CA MET A 283 -0.23 -31.52 25.59
C MET A 283 0.80 -31.32 24.48
N SER A 284 1.73 -32.26 24.27
CA SER A 284 2.67 -32.17 23.14
C SER A 284 1.91 -32.10 21.81
N SER A 285 1.00 -33.04 21.58
CA SER A 285 0.21 -33.13 20.33
C SER A 285 -0.64 -31.88 20.07
N ALA A 286 -1.42 -31.46 21.08
CA ALA A 286 -2.36 -30.35 20.96
C ALA A 286 -1.64 -29.01 20.75
N ILE A 287 -0.56 -28.76 21.49
CA ILE A 287 0.16 -27.49 21.43
C ILE A 287 0.98 -27.37 20.15
N PHE A 288 1.62 -28.44 19.69
CA PHE A 288 2.34 -28.40 18.41
C PHE A 288 1.39 -28.02 17.26
N GLY A 289 0.16 -28.55 17.26
CA GLY A 289 -0.85 -28.14 16.29
C GLY A 289 -1.30 -26.68 16.45
N GLN A 290 -1.52 -26.20 17.68
CA GLN A 290 -1.83 -24.78 17.93
C GLN A 290 -0.69 -23.84 17.52
N LEU A 291 0.58 -24.23 17.73
CA LEU A 291 1.75 -23.48 17.30
C LEU A 291 1.83 -23.40 15.77
N ILE A 292 1.53 -24.51 15.07
CA ILE A 292 1.44 -24.53 13.61
C ILE A 292 0.38 -23.54 13.14
N ILE A 293 -0.81 -23.54 13.75
CA ILE A 293 -1.88 -22.58 13.41
C ILE A 293 -1.39 -21.14 13.62
N LEU A 294 -0.73 -20.83 14.73
CA LEU A 294 -0.19 -19.49 15.00
C LEU A 294 0.83 -19.04 13.94
N ILE A 295 1.79 -19.91 13.60
CA ILE A 295 2.83 -19.61 12.63
C ILE A 295 2.26 -19.39 11.23
N VAL A 296 1.18 -20.10 10.88
CA VAL A 296 0.48 -19.95 9.60
C VAL A 296 -0.18 -18.57 9.44
N PHE A 297 -0.48 -17.86 10.54
CA PHE A 297 -0.95 -16.46 10.49
C PHE A 297 0.17 -15.43 10.38
N ILE A 298 1.44 -15.78 10.63
CA ILE A 298 2.58 -14.84 10.52
C ILE A 298 2.71 -14.24 9.12
N PRO A 299 2.60 -15.01 8.01
CA PRO A 299 2.63 -14.43 6.68
C PRO A 299 1.52 -13.41 6.41
N ILE A 300 0.36 -13.53 7.04
CA ILE A 300 -0.72 -12.52 6.93
C ILE A 300 -0.27 -11.20 7.59
N LEU A 301 0.52 -11.26 8.66
CA LEU A 301 1.13 -10.08 9.28
C LEU A 301 2.16 -9.38 8.39
N SER A 302 2.60 -10.00 7.29
CA SER A 302 3.49 -9.36 6.30
C SER A 302 2.75 -8.48 5.29
N LEU A 303 1.42 -8.63 5.16
CA LEU A 303 0.61 -7.80 4.26
C LEU A 303 0.75 -6.32 4.64
N SER A 304 1.11 -5.45 3.70
CA SER A 304 1.15 -3.99 3.90
C SER A 304 0.04 -3.29 3.12
N GLY A 305 0.02 -1.97 3.07
CA GLY A 305 -1.03 -1.23 2.34
C GLY A 305 -2.45 -1.44 2.91
N VAL A 306 -3.43 -1.48 2.01
CA VAL A 306 -4.86 -1.55 2.31
C VAL A 306 -5.23 -2.93 2.86
N GLU A 307 -4.75 -3.99 2.21
CA GLU A 307 -4.94 -5.38 2.65
C GLU A 307 -4.36 -5.61 4.05
N GLY A 308 -3.20 -5.03 4.35
CA GLY A 308 -2.61 -5.09 5.68
C GLY A 308 -3.46 -4.43 6.75
N LYS A 309 -3.99 -3.22 6.47
CA LYS A 309 -4.88 -2.51 7.40
C LYS A 309 -6.18 -3.26 7.66
N MET A 310 -6.66 -4.02 6.67
CA MET A 310 -7.88 -4.83 6.77
C MET A 310 -7.66 -6.16 7.53
N PHE A 311 -6.60 -6.92 7.21
CA PHE A 311 -6.46 -8.31 7.68
C PHE A 311 -5.44 -8.51 8.81
N LYS A 312 -4.52 -7.56 9.09
CA LYS A 312 -3.62 -7.67 10.25
C LYS A 312 -4.35 -7.70 11.60
N PRO A 313 -5.35 -6.82 11.85
CA PRO A 313 -6.11 -6.87 13.10
C PRO A 313 -6.75 -8.24 13.33
N MET A 314 -7.29 -8.84 12.26
CA MET A 314 -7.88 -10.18 12.28
C MET A 314 -6.87 -11.25 12.73
N ALA A 315 -5.69 -11.28 12.11
CA ALA A 315 -4.64 -12.25 12.43
C ALA A 315 -4.11 -12.09 13.87
N LEU A 316 -3.97 -10.85 14.34
CA LEU A 316 -3.54 -10.55 15.71
C LEU A 316 -4.58 -11.02 16.73
N THR A 317 -5.85 -10.66 16.54
CA THR A 317 -6.93 -11.07 17.44
C THR A 317 -7.05 -12.59 17.53
N PHE A 318 -6.97 -13.28 16.39
CA PHE A 318 -6.98 -14.74 16.35
C PHE A 318 -5.76 -15.35 17.07
N SER A 319 -4.56 -14.80 16.83
CA SER A 319 -3.33 -15.24 17.50
C SER A 319 -3.38 -15.02 19.02
N PHE A 320 -3.94 -13.89 19.48
CA PHE A 320 -4.14 -13.62 20.90
C PHE A 320 -5.12 -14.59 21.55
N ALA A 321 -6.23 -14.91 20.88
CA ALA A 321 -7.19 -15.88 21.37
C ALA A 321 -6.57 -17.29 21.47
N LEU A 322 -5.78 -17.69 20.47
CA LEU A 322 -5.10 -18.98 20.45
C LEU A 322 -3.99 -19.09 21.51
N LEU A 323 -3.22 -18.02 21.73
CA LEU A 323 -2.24 -17.93 22.84
C LEU A 323 -2.94 -18.04 24.19
N GLY A 324 -4.08 -17.39 24.36
CA GLY A 324 -4.92 -17.51 25.56
C GLY A 324 -5.39 -18.95 25.78
N ALA A 325 -5.88 -19.61 24.73
CA ALA A 325 -6.30 -21.01 24.78
C ALA A 325 -5.14 -21.94 25.15
N MET A 326 -3.97 -21.75 24.56
CA MET A 326 -2.76 -22.50 24.88
C MET A 326 -2.37 -22.33 26.35
N LEU A 327 -2.38 -21.10 26.88
CA LEU A 327 -2.09 -20.82 28.28
C LEU A 327 -3.11 -21.47 29.23
N LEU A 328 -4.40 -21.43 28.89
CA LEU A 328 -5.46 -22.08 29.67
C LEU A 328 -5.38 -23.61 29.62
N CYS A 329 -4.90 -24.19 28.50
CA CYS A 329 -4.64 -25.63 28.41
C CYS A 329 -3.50 -26.08 29.34
N PHE A 330 -2.50 -25.22 29.59
CA PHE A 330 -1.44 -25.49 30.57
C PHE A 330 -1.90 -25.42 32.02
N THR A 331 -2.81 -24.50 32.32
CA THR A 331 -3.09 -24.09 33.70
C THR A 331 -4.50 -24.47 34.14
N TYR A 332 -5.51 -23.94 33.47
CA TYR A 332 -6.91 -24.03 33.87
C TYR A 332 -7.56 -25.38 33.55
N VAL A 333 -7.35 -25.91 32.34
CA VAL A 333 -8.04 -27.11 31.84
C VAL A 333 -7.74 -28.35 32.69
N PRO A 334 -6.46 -28.68 33.03
CA PRO A 334 -6.16 -29.87 33.84
C PRO A 334 -6.76 -29.77 35.26
N VAL A 335 -6.69 -28.59 35.87
CA VAL A 335 -7.21 -28.36 37.23
C VAL A 335 -8.74 -28.51 37.25
N MET A 336 -9.44 -27.88 36.31
CA MET A 336 -10.90 -27.99 36.24
C MET A 336 -11.36 -29.39 35.85
N ALA A 337 -10.63 -30.08 34.96
CA ALA A 337 -10.91 -31.47 34.61
C ALA A 337 -10.83 -32.39 35.84
N SER A 338 -9.79 -32.25 36.67
CA SER A 338 -9.69 -33.03 37.91
C SER A 338 -10.84 -32.76 38.89
N ILE A 339 -11.28 -31.51 39.04
CA ILE A 339 -12.33 -31.14 40.00
C ILE A 339 -13.73 -31.57 39.49
N PHE A 340 -14.05 -31.32 38.22
CA PHE A 340 -15.42 -31.46 37.70
C PHE A 340 -15.74 -32.82 37.04
N ILE A 341 -14.76 -33.47 36.41
CA ILE A 341 -15.00 -34.74 35.69
C ILE A 341 -15.17 -35.87 36.71
N ARG A 342 -16.21 -36.69 36.52
CA ARG A 342 -16.49 -37.89 37.31
C ARG A 342 -16.57 -39.12 36.41
N PRO A 343 -16.25 -40.33 36.91
CA PRO A 343 -16.41 -41.57 36.17
C PRO A 343 -17.88 -41.76 35.78
N SER A 344 -18.18 -41.78 34.48
CA SER A 344 -19.57 -41.95 34.01
C SER A 344 -19.94 -43.44 33.91
N LYS A 345 -21.21 -43.78 34.13
CA LYS A 345 -21.73 -45.11 33.77
C LYS A 345 -21.96 -45.12 32.26
N ASN A 346 -21.28 -46.01 31.53
CA ASN A 346 -21.56 -46.27 30.12
C ASN A 346 -22.98 -46.85 29.97
N SER A 347 -23.99 -45.98 29.91
CA SER A 347 -25.36 -46.39 29.60
C SER A 347 -25.51 -46.54 28.09
N PRO A 348 -26.00 -47.68 27.58
CA PRO A 348 -26.24 -47.89 26.14
C PRO A 348 -27.32 -46.96 25.56
N ASN A 349 -28.03 -46.20 26.40
CA ASN A 349 -29.05 -45.21 26.01
C ASN A 349 -28.53 -43.77 25.88
N ASN A 350 -27.23 -43.50 26.07
CA ASN A 350 -26.69 -42.15 25.87
C ASN A 350 -26.69 -41.77 24.36
N ILE A 351 -27.16 -40.57 24.03
CA ILE A 351 -27.35 -40.09 22.64
C ILE A 351 -26.00 -40.07 21.90
N SER A 352 -24.93 -39.65 22.58
CA SER A 352 -23.58 -39.63 22.02
C SER A 352 -23.08 -41.01 21.63
N VAL A 353 -23.31 -42.02 22.48
CA VAL A 353 -22.86 -43.41 22.26
C VAL A 353 -23.62 -44.02 21.09
N ARG A 354 -24.93 -43.75 20.97
CA ARG A 354 -25.72 -44.16 19.80
C ARG A 354 -25.21 -43.52 18.52
N LEU A 355 -25.00 -42.21 18.51
CA LEU A 355 -24.52 -41.47 17.34
C LEU A 355 -23.13 -41.96 16.89
N ILE A 356 -22.19 -42.10 17.83
CA ILE A 356 -20.83 -42.60 17.54
C ILE A 356 -20.84 -44.08 17.13
N SER A 357 -21.73 -44.91 17.70
CA SER A 357 -21.87 -46.30 17.27
C SER A 357 -22.42 -46.42 15.84
N TRP A 358 -23.35 -45.53 15.46
CA TRP A 358 -23.89 -45.45 14.11
C TRP A 358 -22.83 -44.97 13.11
N LEU A 359 -22.08 -43.91 13.46
CA LEU A 359 -20.95 -43.42 12.67
C LEU A 359 -19.86 -44.50 12.49
N ASN A 360 -19.54 -45.24 13.55
CA ASN A 360 -18.60 -46.37 13.47
C ASN A 360 -19.11 -47.50 12.57
N LYS A 361 -20.42 -47.82 12.62
CA LYS A 361 -21.04 -48.82 11.73
C LYS A 361 -20.97 -48.39 10.27
N MET A 362 -21.08 -47.10 9.97
CA MET A 362 -20.90 -46.57 8.62
C MET A 362 -19.43 -46.51 8.20
N TYR A 363 -18.54 -46.13 9.10
CA TYR A 363 -17.11 -45.96 8.81
C TYR A 363 -16.35 -47.28 8.66
N ALA A 364 -16.66 -48.30 9.46
CA ALA A 364 -16.00 -49.61 9.41
C ALA A 364 -15.97 -50.28 8.02
N PRO A 365 -17.07 -50.35 7.23
CA PRO A 365 -17.02 -50.89 5.87
C PRO A 365 -16.22 -50.00 4.90
N ILE A 366 -16.25 -48.68 5.09
CA ILE A 366 -15.52 -47.71 4.24
C ILE A 366 -14.01 -47.91 4.39
N ILE A 367 -13.51 -47.97 5.62
CA ILE A 367 -12.07 -48.16 5.87
C ILE A 367 -11.61 -49.57 5.45
N HIS A 368 -12.47 -50.59 5.62
CA HIS A 368 -12.19 -51.95 5.16
C HIS A 368 -12.01 -52.02 3.65
N TRP A 369 -12.92 -51.38 2.91
CA TRP A 369 -12.85 -51.27 1.46
C TRP A 369 -11.65 -50.43 1.00
N ALA A 370 -11.39 -49.30 1.66
CA ALA A 370 -10.29 -48.40 1.33
C ALA A 370 -8.91 -49.08 1.48
N LEU A 371 -8.73 -49.87 2.54
CA LEU A 371 -7.51 -50.65 2.76
C LEU A 371 -7.35 -51.80 1.74
N HIS A 372 -8.42 -52.39 1.23
CA HIS A 372 -8.31 -53.42 0.16
C HIS A 372 -8.04 -52.82 -1.23
N ARG A 373 -8.59 -51.63 -1.52
CA ARG A 373 -8.51 -50.97 -2.85
C ARG A 373 -7.66 -49.69 -2.83
N LYS A 374 -6.49 -49.75 -2.19
CA LYS A 374 -5.56 -48.61 -1.98
C LYS A 374 -5.31 -47.75 -3.24
N LYS A 375 -5.14 -48.37 -4.41
CA LYS A 375 -4.90 -47.67 -5.69
C LYS A 375 -6.11 -46.88 -6.18
N VAL A 376 -7.33 -47.38 -5.96
CA VAL A 376 -8.57 -46.71 -6.38
C VAL A 376 -8.81 -45.47 -5.52
N VAL A 377 -8.61 -45.60 -4.20
CA VAL A 377 -8.76 -44.48 -3.25
C VAL A 377 -7.80 -43.33 -3.59
N LEU A 378 -6.52 -43.63 -3.82
CA LEU A 378 -5.53 -42.62 -4.23
C LEU A 378 -5.86 -42.02 -5.60
N GLY A 379 -6.34 -42.83 -6.55
CA GLY A 379 -6.77 -42.34 -7.87
C GLY A 379 -7.94 -41.35 -7.79
N VAL A 380 -8.95 -41.64 -6.96
CA VAL A 380 -10.09 -40.73 -6.73
C VAL A 380 -9.65 -39.45 -6.04
N ALA A 381 -8.79 -39.54 -5.01
CA ALA A 381 -8.25 -38.36 -4.33
C ALA A 381 -7.43 -37.46 -5.29
N SER A 382 -6.59 -38.05 -6.14
CA SER A 382 -5.86 -37.31 -7.18
C SER A 382 -6.79 -36.70 -8.23
N LEU A 383 -7.84 -37.42 -8.65
CA LEU A 383 -8.83 -36.90 -9.60
C LEU A 383 -9.57 -35.67 -9.03
N LEU A 384 -10.02 -35.75 -7.78
CA LEU A 384 -10.68 -34.64 -7.08
C LEU A 384 -9.75 -33.42 -6.96
N LEU A 385 -8.46 -33.65 -6.68
CA LEU A 385 -7.47 -32.59 -6.64
C LEU A 385 -7.29 -31.90 -8.00
N ILE A 386 -7.16 -32.69 -9.08
CA ILE A 386 -7.05 -32.16 -10.45
C ILE A 386 -8.31 -31.38 -10.83
N ALA A 387 -9.50 -31.93 -10.57
CA ALA A 387 -10.77 -31.27 -10.84
C ALA A 387 -10.88 -29.95 -10.07
N SER A 388 -10.50 -29.92 -8.80
CA SER A 388 -10.46 -28.70 -7.99
C SER A 388 -9.46 -27.67 -8.53
N THR A 389 -8.29 -28.11 -9.02
CA THR A 389 -7.31 -27.18 -9.61
C THR A 389 -7.83 -26.56 -10.90
N VAL A 390 -8.55 -27.34 -11.73
CA VAL A 390 -9.21 -26.82 -12.94
C VAL A 390 -10.34 -25.85 -12.60
N LEU A 391 -11.15 -26.15 -11.58
CA LEU A 391 -12.19 -25.23 -11.10
C LEU A 391 -11.58 -23.92 -10.57
N PHE A 392 -10.54 -24.02 -9.74
CA PHE A 392 -9.84 -22.85 -9.20
C PHE A 392 -9.24 -21.98 -10.32
N ALA A 393 -8.62 -22.58 -11.33
CA ALA A 393 -8.03 -21.86 -12.46
C ALA A 393 -9.06 -21.10 -13.32
N ARG A 394 -10.34 -21.47 -13.25
CA ARG A 394 -11.45 -20.79 -13.96
C ARG A 394 -12.21 -19.80 -13.08
N MET A 395 -11.88 -19.72 -11.79
CA MET A 395 -12.59 -18.87 -10.84
C MET A 395 -12.14 -17.42 -10.99
N GLY A 396 -13.12 -16.52 -10.95
CA GLY A 396 -12.90 -15.08 -10.96
C GLY A 396 -12.20 -14.57 -9.70
N GLY A 397 -11.72 -13.32 -9.75
CA GLY A 397 -10.98 -12.68 -8.65
C GLY A 397 -11.52 -11.31 -8.29
N GLU A 398 -11.57 -11.01 -6.99
CA GLU A 398 -11.92 -9.69 -6.45
C GLU A 398 -11.05 -9.36 -5.23
N PHE A 399 -10.89 -8.08 -4.89
CA PHE A 399 -10.06 -7.69 -3.74
C PHE A 399 -10.73 -8.10 -2.43
N VAL A 400 -11.88 -7.50 -2.15
CA VAL A 400 -12.75 -7.79 -1.01
C VAL A 400 -14.19 -7.66 -1.50
N PRO A 401 -15.13 -8.52 -1.06
CA PRO A 401 -16.54 -8.35 -1.38
C PRO A 401 -17.04 -6.97 -0.96
N THR A 402 -17.94 -6.38 -1.76
CA THR A 402 -18.51 -5.06 -1.46
C THR A 402 -19.36 -5.12 -0.19
N LEU A 403 -19.09 -4.20 0.73
CA LEU A 403 -19.86 -4.06 1.97
C LEU A 403 -21.17 -3.32 1.67
N ASP A 404 -22.32 -3.87 2.07
CA ASP A 404 -23.59 -3.13 1.96
C ASP A 404 -23.74 -2.15 3.14
N GLU A 405 -23.66 -0.86 2.83
CA GLU A 405 -23.86 0.23 3.78
C GLU A 405 -25.34 0.52 4.05
N GLY A 406 -26.24 0.03 3.18
CA GLY A 406 -27.68 0.30 3.19
C GLY A 406 -28.11 1.53 2.40
N ASP A 407 -27.24 2.53 2.24
CA ASP A 407 -27.55 3.79 1.55
C ASP A 407 -26.94 3.84 0.13
N PHE A 408 -27.36 4.81 -0.67
CA PHE A 408 -26.81 5.07 -2.01
C PHE A 408 -26.20 6.46 -2.13
N VAL A 409 -25.23 6.57 -3.03
CA VAL A 409 -24.83 7.84 -3.65
C VAL A 409 -25.04 7.72 -5.14
N ILE A 410 -25.75 8.68 -5.72
CA ILE A 410 -25.88 8.85 -7.17
C ILE A 410 -25.04 10.05 -7.60
N GLN A 411 -24.21 9.87 -8.62
CA GLN A 411 -23.45 10.94 -9.24
C GLN A 411 -23.99 11.21 -10.64
N PRO A 412 -24.76 12.30 -10.85
CA PRO A 412 -25.19 12.69 -12.18
C PRO A 412 -24.02 13.33 -12.94
N VAL A 413 -23.72 12.79 -14.11
CA VAL A 413 -22.69 13.31 -15.01
C VAL A 413 -23.30 14.44 -15.86
N LEU A 414 -23.09 15.68 -15.44
CA LEU A 414 -23.57 16.87 -16.13
C LEU A 414 -22.57 17.36 -17.20
N LYS A 415 -23.04 18.25 -18.07
CA LYS A 415 -22.18 18.90 -19.08
C LYS A 415 -21.19 19.83 -18.39
N THR A 416 -19.93 19.78 -18.81
CA THR A 416 -18.86 20.66 -18.32
C THR A 416 -19.23 22.14 -18.47
N GLY A 417 -19.01 22.90 -17.39
CA GLY A 417 -19.36 24.33 -17.33
C GLY A 417 -20.84 24.61 -17.09
N THR A 418 -21.62 23.64 -16.62
CA THR A 418 -22.98 23.90 -16.12
C THR A 418 -22.90 24.83 -14.91
N SER A 419 -23.73 25.88 -14.89
CA SER A 419 -23.73 26.85 -13.80
C SER A 419 -24.27 26.24 -12.51
N LEU A 420 -23.77 26.70 -11.35
CA LEU A 420 -24.21 26.25 -10.03
C LEU A 420 -25.74 26.36 -9.86
N SER A 421 -26.37 27.43 -10.35
CA SER A 421 -27.82 27.62 -10.30
C SER A 421 -28.59 26.55 -11.09
N ASN A 422 -28.09 26.18 -12.27
CA ASN A 422 -28.70 25.10 -13.05
C ASN A 422 -28.46 23.73 -12.42
N THR A 423 -27.27 23.51 -11.84
CA THR A 423 -26.98 22.28 -11.07
C THR A 423 -27.95 22.14 -9.90
N ILE A 424 -28.15 23.19 -9.10
CA ILE A 424 -29.12 23.23 -7.99
C ILE A 424 -30.54 22.89 -8.47
N ALA A 425 -30.99 23.50 -9.57
CA ALA A 425 -32.32 23.24 -10.12
C ALA A 425 -32.47 21.78 -10.58
N MET A 426 -31.43 21.23 -11.21
CA MET A 426 -31.40 19.84 -11.68
C MET A 426 -31.41 18.85 -10.50
N THR A 427 -30.55 19.04 -9.51
CA THR A 427 -30.48 18.17 -8.34
C THR A 427 -31.76 18.22 -7.50
N THR A 428 -32.37 19.39 -7.35
CA THR A 428 -33.68 19.54 -6.69
C THR A 428 -34.76 18.74 -7.44
N ARG A 429 -34.70 18.68 -8.78
CA ARG A 429 -35.62 17.86 -9.58
C ARG A 429 -35.35 16.36 -9.39
N ILE A 430 -34.09 15.94 -9.35
CA ILE A 430 -33.68 14.55 -9.06
C ILE A 430 -34.21 14.13 -7.69
N GLU A 431 -34.01 14.96 -6.66
CA GLU A 431 -34.51 14.71 -5.31
C GLU A 431 -36.02 14.48 -5.26
N LYS A 432 -36.81 15.33 -5.95
CA LYS A 432 -38.27 15.17 -6.05
C LYS A 432 -38.66 13.87 -6.73
N ILE A 433 -38.06 13.55 -7.88
CA ILE A 433 -38.34 12.30 -8.61
C ILE A 433 -38.11 11.08 -7.73
N LEU A 434 -37.01 11.07 -6.96
CA LEU A 434 -36.67 9.96 -6.09
C LEU A 434 -37.63 9.84 -4.89
N LEU A 435 -37.99 10.96 -4.27
CA LEU A 435 -38.92 10.97 -3.12
C LEU A 435 -40.37 10.64 -3.52
N ASP A 436 -40.82 11.14 -4.67
CA ASP A 436 -42.20 10.98 -5.11
C ASP A 436 -42.48 9.57 -5.64
N ASN A 437 -41.52 8.96 -6.35
CA ASN A 437 -41.74 7.65 -6.99
C ASN A 437 -41.34 6.45 -6.12
N PHE A 438 -40.50 6.62 -5.09
CA PHE A 438 -39.95 5.51 -4.33
C PHE A 438 -40.18 5.66 -2.82
N PRO A 439 -41.12 4.89 -2.24
CA PRO A 439 -41.39 4.93 -0.81
C PRO A 439 -40.22 4.42 0.05
N GLU A 440 -39.24 3.75 -0.54
CA GLU A 440 -38.01 3.29 0.11
C GLU A 440 -37.10 4.44 0.58
N VAL A 441 -37.18 5.60 -0.09
CA VAL A 441 -36.31 6.74 0.17
C VAL A 441 -36.79 7.47 1.43
N LYS A 442 -35.93 7.58 2.44
CA LYS A 442 -36.21 8.32 3.68
C LYS A 442 -35.87 9.80 3.53
N GLN A 443 -34.72 10.10 2.94
CA GLN A 443 -34.19 11.46 2.82
C GLN A 443 -33.21 11.51 1.64
N VAL A 444 -33.17 12.63 0.91
CA VAL A 444 -32.17 12.87 -0.14
C VAL A 444 -31.48 14.19 0.14
N VAL A 445 -30.15 14.17 0.12
CA VAL A 445 -29.32 15.36 0.29
C VAL A 445 -28.27 15.39 -0.81
N THR A 446 -28.25 16.45 -1.59
CA THR A 446 -27.29 16.58 -2.69
C THR A 446 -26.23 17.61 -2.39
N ARG A 447 -24.98 17.16 -2.46
CA ARG A 447 -23.79 17.99 -2.30
C ARG A 447 -23.25 18.39 -3.67
N ILE A 448 -23.05 19.69 -3.91
CA ILE A 448 -22.68 20.25 -5.22
C ILE A 448 -21.41 21.08 -5.10
N GLY A 449 -20.47 20.93 -6.03
CA GLY A 449 -19.28 21.78 -6.09
C GLY A 449 -18.34 21.60 -4.90
N ALA A 450 -17.57 22.62 -4.51
CA ALA A 450 -16.63 22.53 -3.39
C ALA A 450 -17.17 23.17 -2.09
N ALA A 451 -16.68 22.71 -0.94
CA ALA A 451 -16.87 23.38 0.35
C ALA A 451 -16.13 24.72 0.43
N GLU A 452 -16.39 25.49 1.48
CA GLU A 452 -15.64 26.72 1.79
C GLU A 452 -14.13 26.44 1.96
N VAL A 453 -13.79 25.35 2.65
CA VAL A 453 -12.43 24.83 2.73
C VAL A 453 -12.34 23.63 1.78
N PRO A 454 -11.62 23.75 0.64
CA PRO A 454 -11.65 22.76 -0.44
C PRO A 454 -10.82 21.52 -0.08
N THR A 455 -11.33 20.72 0.86
CA THR A 455 -10.83 19.38 1.18
C THR A 455 -11.15 18.37 0.07
N ASP A 456 -12.18 18.65 -0.74
CA ASP A 456 -12.60 17.89 -1.90
C ASP A 456 -12.74 18.86 -3.11
N PRO A 457 -11.88 18.77 -4.14
CA PRO A 457 -11.87 19.68 -5.27
C PRO A 457 -12.90 19.26 -6.33
N MET A 458 -14.19 19.37 -5.98
CA MET A 458 -15.32 19.14 -6.90
C MET A 458 -15.67 20.42 -7.68
N SER A 459 -15.93 20.26 -8.98
CA SER A 459 -16.37 21.37 -9.85
C SER A 459 -17.86 21.66 -9.69
N MET A 460 -18.33 22.83 -10.13
CA MET A 460 -19.72 23.33 -9.91
C MET A 460 -20.80 22.48 -10.61
N GLU A 461 -20.42 21.67 -11.59
CA GLU A 461 -21.26 20.68 -12.26
C GLU A 461 -21.24 19.29 -11.60
N GLU A 462 -20.27 19.01 -10.72
CA GLU A 462 -20.18 17.74 -10.01
C GLU A 462 -21.10 17.75 -8.78
N SER A 463 -21.82 16.65 -8.58
CA SER A 463 -22.68 16.50 -7.41
C SER A 463 -22.74 15.07 -6.90
N ASP A 464 -22.90 14.93 -5.58
CA ASP A 464 -23.12 13.68 -4.88
C ASP A 464 -24.53 13.71 -4.28
N VAL A 465 -25.46 12.98 -4.90
CA VAL A 465 -26.84 12.83 -4.42
C VAL A 465 -26.86 11.67 -3.43
N ILE A 466 -26.83 11.99 -2.13
CA ILE A 466 -26.83 11.00 -1.06
C ILE A 466 -28.28 10.64 -0.73
N ILE A 467 -28.62 9.37 -0.87
CA ILE A 467 -29.96 8.83 -0.69
C ILE A 467 -29.93 7.90 0.52
N ILE A 468 -30.66 8.30 1.56
CA ILE A 468 -30.81 7.52 2.77
C ILE A 468 -32.05 6.64 2.61
N LEU A 469 -31.87 5.33 2.75
CA LEU A 469 -32.96 4.38 2.57
C LEU A 469 -33.59 3.97 3.89
N LYS A 470 -34.86 3.58 3.83
CA LYS A 470 -35.53 2.86 4.91
C LYS A 470 -34.88 1.46 5.06
N PRO A 471 -34.99 0.84 6.25
CA PRO A 471 -34.53 -0.54 6.44
C PRO A 471 -35.11 -1.48 5.36
N LYS A 472 -34.29 -2.41 4.86
CA LYS A 472 -34.65 -3.33 3.76
C LYS A 472 -35.97 -4.08 3.96
N ALA A 473 -36.33 -4.40 5.20
CA ALA A 473 -37.60 -5.05 5.53
C ALA A 473 -38.85 -4.21 5.21
N GLN A 474 -38.70 -2.90 4.98
CA GLN A 474 -39.78 -1.97 4.64
C GLN A 474 -39.84 -1.65 3.14
N TRP A 475 -39.03 -2.31 2.31
CA TRP A 475 -39.00 -2.08 0.86
C TRP A 475 -40.21 -2.72 0.19
N VAL A 476 -40.80 -2.02 -0.78
CA VAL A 476 -42.02 -2.45 -1.50
C VAL A 476 -41.73 -2.61 -2.99
N SER A 477 -40.90 -1.73 -3.54
CA SER A 477 -40.63 -1.57 -4.97
C SER A 477 -39.55 -2.51 -5.48
N ALA A 478 -38.64 -3.05 -4.65
CA ALA A 478 -37.52 -3.89 -5.09
C ALA A 478 -37.11 -4.90 -4.01
N GLN A 479 -36.58 -6.06 -4.43
CA GLN A 479 -36.09 -7.08 -3.50
C GLN A 479 -34.58 -6.96 -3.22
N SER A 480 -33.83 -6.38 -4.17
CA SER A 480 -32.39 -6.17 -4.05
C SER A 480 -32.01 -4.71 -4.30
N LYS A 481 -30.83 -4.34 -3.79
CA LYS A 481 -30.25 -3.02 -3.96
C LYS A 481 -29.97 -2.75 -5.45
N ASP A 482 -29.42 -3.71 -6.18
CA ASP A 482 -29.17 -3.59 -7.63
C ASP A 482 -30.46 -3.40 -8.44
N GLU A 483 -31.54 -4.09 -8.06
CA GLU A 483 -32.85 -3.91 -8.70
C GLU A 483 -33.39 -2.50 -8.45
N LEU A 484 -33.27 -1.98 -7.22
CA LEU A 484 -33.66 -0.63 -6.88
C LEU A 484 -32.84 0.43 -7.64
N ALA A 485 -31.53 0.21 -7.78
CA ALA A 485 -30.65 1.08 -8.57
C ALA A 485 -31.06 1.13 -10.05
N ASN A 486 -31.44 -0.01 -10.64
CA ASN A 486 -31.95 -0.04 -12.02
C ASN A 486 -33.27 0.75 -12.13
N LYS A 487 -34.18 0.62 -11.17
CA LYS A 487 -35.43 1.40 -11.14
C LYS A 487 -35.18 2.89 -10.96
N PHE A 488 -34.21 3.29 -10.13
CA PHE A 488 -33.77 4.68 -10.03
C PHE A 488 -33.23 5.19 -11.37
N LYS A 489 -32.40 4.38 -12.05
CA LYS A 489 -31.85 4.73 -13.37
C LYS A 489 -32.94 4.94 -14.42
N GLU A 490 -33.96 4.08 -14.45
CA GLU A 490 -35.12 4.20 -15.32
C GLU A 490 -35.95 5.46 -15.01
N ALA A 491 -36.21 5.74 -13.73
CA ALA A 491 -36.95 6.94 -13.33
C ALA A 491 -36.20 8.25 -13.65
N LEU A 492 -34.88 8.24 -13.53
CA LEU A 492 -34.04 9.41 -13.84
C LEU A 492 -33.77 9.60 -15.33
N ALA A 493 -34.05 8.61 -16.18
CA ALA A 493 -33.90 8.71 -17.64
C ALA A 493 -34.80 9.78 -18.29
N ILE A 494 -35.77 10.31 -17.56
CA ILE A 494 -36.61 11.45 -17.97
C ILE A 494 -35.78 12.72 -18.19
N ILE A 495 -34.62 12.84 -17.54
CA ILE A 495 -33.71 13.98 -17.70
C ILE A 495 -32.76 13.71 -18.88
N PRO A 496 -32.90 14.44 -20.01
CA PRO A 496 -32.15 14.13 -21.22
C PRO A 496 -30.66 14.47 -21.08
N GLY A 497 -29.80 13.57 -21.57
CA GLY A 497 -28.36 13.80 -21.64
C GLY A 497 -27.63 13.72 -20.28
N MET A 498 -28.27 13.14 -19.26
CA MET A 498 -27.70 12.90 -17.94
C MET A 498 -27.44 11.41 -17.75
N GLU A 499 -26.18 11.04 -17.54
CA GLU A 499 -25.81 9.70 -17.09
C GLU A 499 -25.72 9.70 -15.56
N VAL A 500 -25.95 8.55 -14.93
CA VAL A 500 -25.90 8.39 -13.48
C VAL A 500 -25.04 7.20 -13.11
N GLU A 501 -24.11 7.43 -12.21
CA GLU A 501 -23.28 6.42 -11.56
C GLU A 501 -23.83 6.14 -10.17
N PHE A 502 -23.90 4.87 -9.76
CA PHE A 502 -24.30 4.50 -8.40
C PHE A 502 -23.13 3.92 -7.64
N THR A 503 -23.03 4.32 -6.37
CA THR A 503 -22.06 3.84 -5.40
C THR A 503 -22.64 3.99 -3.99
N GLN A 504 -21.81 3.86 -2.97
CA GLN A 504 -22.17 4.01 -1.56
C GLN A 504 -21.28 5.04 -0.87
N PRO A 505 -21.74 5.70 0.21
CA PRO A 505 -21.01 6.81 0.82
C PRO A 505 -19.57 6.49 1.27
N ILE A 506 -19.33 5.35 1.94
CA ILE A 506 -18.01 4.96 2.43
C ILE A 506 -17.20 4.34 1.30
N GLU A 507 -17.78 3.45 0.49
CA GLU A 507 -17.14 2.83 -0.67
C GLU A 507 -16.57 3.87 -1.64
N MET A 508 -17.36 4.87 -2.01
CA MET A 508 -16.93 5.96 -2.89
C MET A 508 -15.71 6.69 -2.31
N ARG A 509 -15.77 7.04 -1.01
CA ARG A 509 -14.68 7.77 -0.33
C ARG A 509 -13.44 6.91 -0.18
N PHE A 510 -13.61 5.61 0.06
CA PHE A 510 -12.53 4.65 0.15
C PHE A 510 -11.81 4.50 -1.19
N ASN A 511 -12.55 4.30 -2.28
CA ASN A 511 -12.01 4.22 -3.64
C ASN A 511 -11.26 5.52 -4.00
N GLU A 512 -11.87 6.68 -3.72
CA GLU A 512 -11.30 8.00 -4.02
C GLU A 512 -10.00 8.26 -3.26
N LEU A 513 -9.96 7.95 -1.95
CA LEU A 513 -8.77 8.18 -1.12
C LEU A 513 -7.61 7.24 -1.48
N ILE A 514 -7.89 6.01 -1.91
CA ILE A 514 -6.84 5.03 -2.21
C ILE A 514 -6.30 5.20 -3.62
N THR A 515 -7.17 5.40 -4.61
CA THR A 515 -6.81 5.29 -6.02
C THR A 515 -6.91 6.60 -6.79
N GLY A 516 -7.49 7.64 -6.16
CA GLY A 516 -7.78 8.93 -6.78
C GLY A 516 -8.95 8.87 -7.77
N VAL A 517 -9.76 7.81 -7.72
CA VAL A 517 -10.90 7.55 -8.62
C VAL A 517 -12.04 6.95 -7.80
N ARG A 518 -13.28 7.31 -8.15
CA ARG A 518 -14.47 6.91 -7.38
C ARG A 518 -15.03 5.54 -7.78
N ALA A 519 -14.73 5.09 -9.00
CA ALA A 519 -15.19 3.82 -9.55
C ALA A 519 -14.31 2.61 -9.18
N ASP A 520 -14.86 1.40 -9.30
CA ASP A 520 -14.19 0.14 -8.93
C ASP A 520 -12.95 -0.14 -9.80
N ILE A 521 -13.06 0.12 -11.11
CA ILE A 521 -11.97 0.02 -12.08
C ILE A 521 -11.71 1.40 -12.66
N ALA A 522 -10.43 1.77 -12.71
CA ALA A 522 -9.98 3.01 -13.32
C ALA A 522 -9.04 2.73 -14.51
N ILE A 523 -9.49 2.93 -15.74
CA ILE A 523 -8.60 2.89 -16.90
C ILE A 523 -7.94 4.27 -17.04
N LYS A 524 -6.66 4.35 -16.68
CA LYS A 524 -5.87 5.58 -16.69
C LYS A 524 -5.12 5.68 -18.02
N ILE A 525 -5.40 6.72 -18.81
CA ILE A 525 -4.67 7.02 -20.04
C ILE A 525 -3.75 8.21 -19.78
N PHE A 526 -2.46 8.04 -19.98
CA PHE A 526 -1.44 9.07 -19.79
C PHE A 526 -1.01 9.68 -21.12
N GLY A 527 -0.74 10.99 -21.13
CA GLY A 527 -0.22 11.72 -22.30
C GLY A 527 -0.34 13.23 -22.15
N GLU A 528 0.30 14.00 -23.04
CA GLU A 528 0.43 15.46 -22.89
C GLU A 528 -0.80 16.25 -23.36
N ASP A 529 -1.42 15.85 -24.48
CA ASP A 529 -2.56 16.55 -25.09
C ASP A 529 -3.91 16.06 -24.54
N LEU A 530 -4.64 16.97 -23.90
CA LEU A 530 -5.95 16.72 -23.27
C LEU A 530 -7.05 16.37 -24.29
N ASN A 531 -6.98 16.87 -25.53
CA ASN A 531 -7.96 16.55 -26.57
C ASN A 531 -7.78 15.11 -27.06
N ILE A 532 -6.52 14.68 -27.24
CA ILE A 532 -6.21 13.29 -27.60
C ILE A 532 -6.66 12.35 -26.47
N LEU A 533 -6.36 12.70 -25.22
CA LEU A 533 -6.82 11.96 -24.04
C LEU A 533 -8.35 11.86 -24.01
N SER A 534 -9.07 12.96 -24.18
CA SER A 534 -10.54 12.96 -24.20
C SER A 534 -11.12 12.12 -25.34
N LYS A 535 -10.56 12.21 -26.54
CA LYS A 535 -10.98 11.38 -27.68
C LYS A 535 -10.78 9.90 -27.38
N LYS A 536 -9.60 9.51 -26.88
CA LYS A 536 -9.28 8.12 -26.56
C LYS A 536 -10.10 7.57 -25.39
N GLY A 537 -10.40 8.40 -24.38
CA GLY A 537 -11.30 8.02 -23.28
C GLY A 537 -12.72 7.70 -23.76
N ASN A 538 -13.29 8.53 -24.64
CA ASN A 538 -14.62 8.28 -25.22
C ASN A 538 -14.64 7.08 -26.19
N GLU A 539 -13.55 6.86 -26.93
CA GLU A 539 -13.35 5.67 -27.77
C GLU A 539 -13.32 4.40 -26.90
N ILE A 540 -12.57 4.40 -25.80
CA ILE A 540 -12.58 3.31 -24.81
C ILE A 540 -13.99 3.07 -24.30
N LYS A 541 -14.68 4.11 -23.78
CA LYS A 541 -16.05 3.99 -23.25
C LYS A 541 -16.98 3.27 -24.23
N SER A 542 -16.95 3.66 -25.51
CA SER A 542 -17.80 3.06 -26.55
C SER A 542 -17.46 1.59 -26.82
N LEU A 543 -16.18 1.22 -26.74
CA LEU A 543 -15.71 -0.16 -26.94
C LEU A 543 -16.09 -1.09 -25.79
N ILE A 544 -16.08 -0.58 -24.55
CA ILE A 544 -16.30 -1.37 -23.35
C ILE A 544 -17.76 -1.41 -22.88
N ALA A 545 -18.64 -0.55 -23.43
CA ALA A 545 -20.06 -0.46 -23.07
C ALA A 545 -20.83 -1.80 -23.15
N ASN A 546 -20.45 -2.68 -24.07
CA ASN A 546 -21.11 -3.98 -24.27
C ASN A 546 -20.37 -5.14 -23.58
N ILE A 547 -19.43 -4.89 -22.67
CA ILE A 547 -18.77 -5.94 -21.90
C ILE A 547 -19.70 -6.38 -20.76
N PRO A 548 -20.05 -7.67 -20.65
CA PRO A 548 -20.84 -8.17 -19.53
C PRO A 548 -20.17 -7.84 -18.19
N GLY A 549 -20.90 -7.20 -17.30
CA GLY A 549 -20.44 -6.80 -15.96
C GLY A 549 -19.76 -5.45 -15.86
N ALA A 550 -19.45 -4.78 -16.99
CA ALA A 550 -19.02 -3.38 -16.99
C ALA A 550 -20.28 -2.48 -16.93
N ALA A 551 -20.56 -1.91 -15.75
CA ALA A 551 -21.68 -1.01 -15.52
C ALA A 551 -21.20 0.43 -15.31
N ASP A 552 -22.11 1.38 -15.50
CA ASP A 552 -21.95 2.81 -15.18
C ASP A 552 -20.60 3.40 -15.65
N ILE A 553 -20.31 3.21 -16.93
CA ILE A 553 -19.04 3.60 -17.54
C ILE A 553 -19.02 5.11 -17.77
N SER A 554 -18.08 5.79 -17.14
CA SER A 554 -17.92 7.23 -17.25
C SER A 554 -16.51 7.64 -17.66
N VAL A 555 -16.41 8.81 -18.29
CA VAL A 555 -15.15 9.38 -18.75
C VAL A 555 -14.98 10.74 -18.10
N GLU A 556 -13.88 10.90 -17.37
CA GLU A 556 -13.50 12.16 -16.73
C GLU A 556 -13.48 13.29 -17.77
N LYS A 557 -14.17 14.39 -17.48
CA LYS A 557 -14.26 15.54 -18.39
C LYS A 557 -13.07 16.47 -18.17
N VAL A 558 -12.05 16.35 -19.03
CA VAL A 558 -10.81 17.15 -18.93
C VAL A 558 -10.79 18.40 -19.84
N VAL A 559 -11.67 18.47 -20.84
CA VAL A 559 -11.76 19.58 -21.81
C VAL A 559 -13.20 20.06 -21.97
N GLY A 560 -13.37 21.28 -22.48
CA GLY A 560 -14.66 21.80 -22.90
C GLY A 560 -15.28 22.82 -21.95
N LEU A 561 -14.54 23.29 -20.93
CA LEU A 561 -14.98 24.33 -20.02
C LEU A 561 -15.07 25.67 -20.76
N PRO A 562 -16.25 26.31 -20.85
CA PRO A 562 -16.37 27.65 -21.42
C PRO A 562 -15.65 28.67 -20.53
N GLN A 563 -14.77 29.48 -21.12
CA GLN A 563 -14.04 30.55 -20.43
C GLN A 563 -14.02 31.83 -21.28
N MET A 564 -14.00 32.99 -20.62
CA MET A 564 -13.66 34.27 -21.25
C MET A 564 -12.14 34.43 -21.19
N ARG A 565 -11.47 34.36 -22.34
CA ARG A 565 -10.01 34.50 -22.42
C ARG A 565 -9.65 35.96 -22.66
N VAL A 566 -8.78 36.50 -21.80
CA VAL A 566 -8.09 37.79 -22.00
C VAL A 566 -6.67 37.50 -22.49
N ALA A 567 -6.41 37.73 -23.77
CA ALA A 567 -5.10 37.54 -24.38
C ALA A 567 -4.39 38.88 -24.55
N TYR A 568 -3.54 39.21 -23.58
CA TYR A 568 -2.80 40.47 -23.53
C TYR A 568 -1.85 40.66 -24.72
N ASP A 569 -1.93 41.83 -25.35
CA ASP A 569 -0.98 42.28 -26.37
C ASP A 569 0.15 43.06 -25.68
N ARG A 570 1.28 42.37 -25.48
CA ARG A 570 2.45 42.94 -24.81
C ARG A 570 3.00 44.18 -25.53
N ALA A 571 2.90 44.25 -26.86
CA ALA A 571 3.41 45.39 -27.61
C ALA A 571 2.56 46.63 -27.37
N LYS A 572 1.23 46.49 -27.33
CA LYS A 572 0.33 47.60 -26.99
C LYS A 572 0.47 48.03 -25.52
N ILE A 573 0.52 47.08 -24.60
CA ILE A 573 0.72 47.35 -23.17
C ILE A 573 2.01 48.15 -22.92
N ALA A 574 3.11 47.76 -23.57
CA ALA A 574 4.38 48.48 -23.47
C ALA A 574 4.32 49.91 -24.03
N ARG A 575 3.58 50.15 -25.13
CA ARG A 575 3.37 51.50 -25.68
C ARG A 575 2.69 52.45 -24.71
N TYR A 576 1.81 51.92 -23.85
CA TYR A 576 1.09 52.67 -22.84
C TYR A 576 1.80 52.70 -21.48
N GLY A 577 2.96 52.06 -21.34
CA GLY A 577 3.75 52.05 -20.10
C GLY A 577 3.10 51.25 -18.95
N LEU A 578 2.17 50.34 -19.26
CA LEU A 578 1.42 49.58 -18.27
C LEU A 578 2.08 48.25 -17.92
N ASN A 579 1.78 47.73 -16.72
CA ASN A 579 2.20 46.39 -16.32
C ASN A 579 1.04 45.39 -16.40
N ILE A 580 1.32 44.17 -16.85
CA ILE A 580 0.32 43.08 -16.88
C ILE A 580 -0.23 42.79 -15.48
N LYS A 581 0.57 42.97 -14.42
CA LYS A 581 0.12 42.80 -13.04
C LYS A 581 -1.04 43.75 -12.71
N GLU A 582 -0.93 45.03 -13.06
CA GLU A 582 -1.98 46.03 -12.82
C GLU A 582 -3.27 45.67 -13.58
N LEU A 583 -3.15 45.18 -14.83
CA LEU A 583 -4.29 44.70 -15.60
C LEU A 583 -4.96 43.49 -14.95
N ASN A 584 -4.18 42.52 -14.49
CA ASN A 584 -4.71 41.34 -13.80
C ASN A 584 -5.38 41.72 -12.47
N ASP A 585 -4.77 42.62 -11.69
CA ASP A 585 -5.31 43.10 -10.43
C ASP A 585 -6.66 43.82 -10.68
N MET A 586 -6.77 44.59 -11.77
CA MET A 586 -8.01 45.26 -12.16
C MET A 586 -9.11 44.27 -12.58
N VAL A 587 -8.78 43.24 -13.36
CA VAL A 587 -9.72 42.17 -13.73
C VAL A 587 -10.17 41.39 -12.48
N ALA A 588 -9.24 41.05 -11.59
CA ALA A 588 -9.53 40.35 -10.35
C ALA A 588 -10.42 41.18 -9.41
N MET A 589 -10.06 42.45 -9.19
CA MET A 589 -10.86 43.40 -8.41
C MET A 589 -12.25 43.56 -9.01
N GLY A 590 -12.35 43.70 -10.34
CA GLY A 590 -13.64 43.96 -10.97
C GLY A 590 -14.64 42.80 -10.85
N PHE A 591 -14.20 41.57 -11.14
CA PHE A 591 -15.11 40.41 -11.26
C PHE A 591 -15.16 39.54 -10.00
N ALA A 592 -14.00 39.12 -9.49
CA ALA A 592 -13.91 38.28 -8.28
C ALA A 592 -14.06 39.12 -7.00
N GLY A 593 -13.58 40.37 -7.05
CA GLY A 593 -13.49 41.26 -5.91
C GLY A 593 -12.17 41.09 -5.16
N SER A 594 -11.52 42.21 -4.83
CA SER A 594 -10.29 42.23 -4.04
C SER A 594 -10.59 42.59 -2.59
N ALA A 595 -10.11 41.78 -1.64
CA ALA A 595 -10.27 42.03 -0.21
C ALA A 595 -9.36 43.18 0.22
N ALA A 596 -9.94 44.29 0.67
CA ALA A 596 -9.26 45.48 1.17
C ALA A 596 -9.07 45.47 2.71
N GLY A 597 -9.65 44.48 3.40
CA GLY A 597 -9.53 44.35 4.85
C GLY A 597 -10.61 43.45 5.44
N ASN A 598 -10.76 43.48 6.76
CA ASN A 598 -11.80 42.74 7.47
C ASN A 598 -12.66 43.68 8.31
N VAL A 599 -13.95 43.36 8.42
CA VAL A 599 -14.89 44.01 9.35
C VAL A 599 -15.21 43.01 10.47
N PHE A 600 -15.11 43.47 11.71
CA PHE A 600 -15.34 42.64 12.90
C PHE A 600 -16.72 42.95 13.50
N GLU A 601 -17.58 41.94 13.61
CA GLU A 601 -18.86 41.99 14.31
C GLU A 601 -18.76 41.18 15.61
N GLY A 602 -18.26 41.83 16.66
CA GLY A 602 -17.84 41.14 17.88
C GLY A 602 -16.70 40.18 17.58
N GLU A 603 -16.95 38.88 17.72
CA GLU A 603 -15.97 37.83 17.41
C GLU A 603 -16.08 37.28 15.97
N ARG A 604 -17.05 37.75 15.18
CA ARG A 604 -17.23 37.35 13.78
C ARG A 604 -16.38 38.23 12.88
N ARG A 605 -15.84 37.64 11.82
CA ARG A 605 -14.99 38.32 10.83
C ARG A 605 -15.61 38.15 9.46
N PHE A 606 -15.72 39.25 8.72
CA PHE A 606 -16.19 39.27 7.34
C PHE A 606 -15.22 40.08 6.48
N ASP A 607 -15.00 39.65 5.24
CA ASP A 607 -14.12 40.38 4.33
C ASP A 607 -14.80 41.67 3.84
N LEU A 608 -14.02 42.74 3.74
CA LEU A 608 -14.36 43.98 3.06
C LEU A 608 -13.78 43.92 1.65
N VAL A 609 -14.63 43.92 0.64
CA VAL A 609 -14.26 43.63 -0.75
C VAL A 609 -14.66 44.77 -1.67
N VAL A 610 -13.74 45.22 -2.52
CA VAL A 610 -14.01 46.16 -3.61
C VAL A 610 -14.25 45.38 -4.90
N ARG A 611 -15.36 45.64 -5.59
CA ARG A 611 -15.70 44.99 -6.87
C ARG A 611 -16.63 45.81 -7.75
N LEU A 612 -16.78 45.45 -9.02
CA LEU A 612 -17.74 46.12 -9.90
C LEU A 612 -19.18 45.87 -9.46
N GLY A 613 -20.02 46.89 -9.64
CA GLY A 613 -21.46 46.75 -9.46
C GLY A 613 -22.03 45.58 -10.26
N LYS A 614 -23.06 44.92 -9.70
CA LYS A 614 -23.63 43.66 -10.25
C LYS A 614 -24.04 43.74 -11.71
N ARG A 615 -24.44 44.92 -12.20
CA ARG A 615 -24.85 45.15 -13.60
C ARG A 615 -23.69 45.25 -14.58
N SER A 616 -22.48 45.54 -14.11
CA SER A 616 -21.29 45.81 -14.93
C SER A 616 -20.28 44.65 -14.88
N ARG A 617 -20.76 43.42 -14.67
CA ARG A 617 -19.95 42.19 -14.58
C ARG A 617 -20.69 40.93 -15.04
N THR A 618 -21.67 41.08 -15.94
CA THR A 618 -22.53 39.99 -16.40
C THR A 618 -22.12 39.43 -17.76
N ASP A 619 -21.54 40.28 -18.62
CA ASP A 619 -21.24 39.92 -20.00
C ASP A 619 -19.76 40.14 -20.34
N ILE A 620 -19.31 39.55 -21.44
CA ILE A 620 -17.97 39.75 -21.99
C ILE A 620 -17.72 41.20 -22.39
N ASP A 621 -18.77 41.94 -22.76
CA ASP A 621 -18.66 43.36 -23.10
C ASP A 621 -18.31 44.22 -21.87
N ASP A 622 -18.74 43.82 -20.67
CA ASP A 622 -18.30 44.47 -19.42
C ASP A 622 -16.78 44.32 -19.23
N LEU A 623 -16.22 43.16 -19.60
CA LEU A 623 -14.78 42.91 -19.54
C LEU A 623 -14.03 43.68 -20.64
N ARG A 624 -14.60 43.82 -21.83
CA ARG A 624 -14.02 44.60 -22.95
C ARG A 624 -13.97 46.10 -22.67
N ASN A 625 -15.01 46.60 -22.02
CA ASN A 625 -15.18 48.01 -21.69
C ASN A 625 -14.62 48.36 -20.29
N LEU A 626 -13.89 47.44 -19.66
CA LEU A 626 -13.21 47.69 -18.39
C LEU A 626 -12.11 48.74 -18.60
N TYR A 627 -12.29 49.95 -18.05
CA TYR A 627 -11.30 51.02 -18.20
C TYR A 627 -10.07 50.80 -17.31
N VAL A 628 -8.91 51.04 -17.90
CA VAL A 628 -7.59 51.02 -17.25
C VAL A 628 -6.99 52.42 -17.35
N GLU A 629 -6.40 52.88 -16.25
CA GLU A 629 -5.75 54.19 -16.15
C GLU A 629 -4.33 54.15 -16.71
N LEU A 630 -3.94 55.20 -17.43
CA LEU A 630 -2.61 55.34 -18.02
C LEU A 630 -1.66 56.12 -17.09
N PRO A 631 -0.36 55.76 -17.00
CA PRO A 631 0.63 56.53 -16.26
C PRO A 631 0.79 57.97 -16.76
N SER A 632 0.52 58.19 -18.06
CA SER A 632 0.55 59.49 -18.72
C SER A 632 -0.71 60.33 -18.54
N GLY A 633 -1.70 59.83 -17.78
CA GLY A 633 -3.02 60.42 -17.63
C GLY A 633 -3.99 59.93 -18.70
N GLY A 634 -5.28 59.89 -18.36
CA GLY A 634 -6.35 59.36 -19.21
C GLY A 634 -6.63 57.86 -18.99
N LYS A 635 -7.67 57.36 -19.66
CA LYS A 635 -8.20 56.00 -19.46
C LYS A 635 -8.51 55.34 -20.80
N ILE A 636 -8.20 54.05 -20.92
CA ILE A 636 -8.47 53.25 -22.13
C ILE A 636 -9.19 51.95 -21.78
N PRO A 637 -10.07 51.44 -22.64
CA PRO A 637 -10.74 50.17 -22.38
C PRO A 637 -9.77 48.98 -22.54
N LEU A 638 -10.00 47.91 -21.79
CA LEU A 638 -9.14 46.72 -21.80
C LEU A 638 -9.04 46.06 -23.18
N SER A 639 -10.07 46.20 -24.02
CA SER A 639 -10.08 45.75 -25.42
C SER A 639 -8.98 46.37 -26.30
N GLU A 640 -8.47 47.56 -25.97
CA GLU A 640 -7.32 48.13 -26.66
C GLU A 640 -6.00 47.43 -26.29
N LEU A 641 -5.94 46.81 -25.12
CA LEU A 641 -4.73 46.17 -24.57
C LEU A 641 -4.72 44.64 -24.71
N ALA A 642 -5.88 44.02 -24.95
CA ALA A 642 -6.02 42.56 -25.00
C ALA A 642 -7.13 42.11 -25.95
N GLU A 643 -6.95 40.95 -26.57
CA GLU A 643 -8.01 40.26 -27.30
C GLU A 643 -8.90 39.49 -26.29
N ILE A 644 -10.19 39.82 -26.24
CA ILE A 644 -11.16 39.24 -25.31
C ILE A 644 -12.22 38.43 -26.07
N SER A 645 -12.20 37.11 -25.88
CA SER A 645 -12.99 36.14 -26.65
C SER A 645 -13.49 34.97 -25.79
N TYR A 646 -14.60 34.35 -26.19
CA TYR A 646 -15.02 33.07 -25.64
C TYR A 646 -14.17 31.94 -26.20
N GLN A 647 -13.68 31.06 -25.33
CA GLN A 647 -12.95 29.87 -25.73
C GLN A 647 -13.34 28.69 -24.84
N LYS A 648 -13.12 27.47 -25.33
CA LYS A 648 -13.16 26.27 -24.49
C LYS A 648 -11.76 25.99 -23.95
N GLY A 649 -11.63 25.94 -22.62
CA GLY A 649 -10.41 25.61 -21.90
C GLY A 649 -10.39 24.16 -21.40
N ALA A 650 -9.34 23.85 -20.65
CA ALA A 650 -9.27 22.65 -19.84
C ALA A 650 -10.25 22.78 -18.67
N ALA A 651 -11.05 21.75 -18.43
CA ALA A 651 -11.98 21.71 -17.30
C ALA A 651 -11.26 21.28 -16.02
N LYS A 652 -10.41 20.25 -16.14
CA LYS A 652 -9.64 19.67 -15.05
C LYS A 652 -8.34 19.10 -15.61
N ILE A 653 -7.22 19.32 -14.92
CA ILE A 653 -5.93 18.75 -15.27
C ILE A 653 -5.53 17.75 -14.19
N SER A 654 -5.93 16.50 -14.38
CA SER A 654 -5.59 15.39 -13.49
C SER A 654 -4.18 14.89 -13.80
N ARG A 655 -3.39 14.62 -12.75
CA ARG A 655 -2.02 14.12 -12.86
C ARG A 655 -1.76 13.01 -11.84
N ASP A 656 -1.12 11.93 -12.28
CA ASP A 656 -0.53 10.94 -11.37
C ASP A 656 0.99 10.93 -11.63
N ASN A 657 1.80 11.00 -10.57
CA ASN A 657 3.27 11.06 -10.67
C ASN A 657 3.76 12.09 -11.70
N THR A 658 3.23 13.33 -11.62
CA THR A 658 3.51 14.47 -12.51
C THR A 658 3.05 14.35 -13.97
N ARG A 659 2.51 13.19 -14.40
CA ARG A 659 2.04 12.97 -15.77
C ARG A 659 0.55 13.25 -15.90
N ARG A 660 0.15 14.01 -16.91
CA ARG A 660 -1.27 14.27 -17.23
C ARG A 660 -1.97 12.96 -17.59
N ARG A 661 -3.20 12.82 -17.09
CA ARG A 661 -4.04 11.65 -17.34
C ARG A 661 -5.51 11.98 -17.44
N ILE A 662 -6.23 11.10 -18.12
CA ILE A 662 -7.69 11.00 -18.07
C ILE A 662 -8.06 9.62 -17.54
N VAL A 663 -9.15 9.54 -16.79
CA VAL A 663 -9.68 8.26 -16.32
C VAL A 663 -11.00 7.92 -17.00
N VAL A 664 -11.12 6.66 -17.40
CA VAL A 664 -12.40 6.01 -17.69
C VAL A 664 -12.75 5.15 -16.47
N GLY A 665 -13.76 5.57 -15.72
CA GLY A 665 -14.26 4.88 -14.53
C GLY A 665 -15.32 3.85 -14.90
N ILE A 666 -15.25 2.67 -14.27
CA ILE A 666 -16.17 1.56 -14.52
C ILE A 666 -16.51 0.92 -13.18
N ASN A 667 -17.80 0.75 -12.91
CA ASN A 667 -18.26 -0.03 -11.77
C ASN A 667 -18.59 -1.45 -12.21
N VAL A 668 -18.29 -2.44 -11.37
CA VAL A 668 -18.49 -3.85 -11.72
C VAL A 668 -19.79 -4.35 -11.10
N ARG A 669 -20.67 -4.95 -11.90
CA ARG A 669 -21.92 -5.54 -11.42
C ARG A 669 -22.14 -6.94 -11.95
N ASN A 670 -22.69 -7.82 -11.11
CA ASN A 670 -23.08 -9.19 -11.49
C ASN A 670 -21.94 -10.01 -12.14
N ARG A 671 -20.68 -9.67 -11.85
CA ARG A 671 -19.48 -10.35 -12.34
C ARG A 671 -18.29 -10.03 -11.43
N ASP A 672 -17.23 -10.83 -11.51
CA ASP A 672 -15.99 -10.58 -10.76
C ASP A 672 -15.12 -9.51 -11.45
N LEU A 673 -14.37 -8.79 -10.61
CA LEU A 673 -13.56 -7.66 -11.04
C LEU A 673 -12.42 -8.07 -11.98
N GLN A 674 -11.72 -9.17 -11.69
CA GLN A 674 -10.59 -9.65 -12.50
C GLN A 674 -11.03 -9.98 -13.93
N SER A 675 -12.10 -10.77 -14.10
CA SER A 675 -12.56 -11.17 -15.43
C SER A 675 -13.05 -10.00 -16.27
N VAL A 676 -13.68 -8.99 -15.65
CA VAL A 676 -14.10 -7.78 -16.36
C VAL A 676 -12.88 -7.00 -16.85
N VAL A 677 -11.83 -6.86 -16.04
CA VAL A 677 -10.59 -6.18 -16.46
C VAL A 677 -9.88 -6.96 -17.57
N ASP A 678 -9.83 -8.28 -17.49
CA ASP A 678 -9.19 -9.12 -18.51
C ASP A 678 -9.90 -8.98 -19.88
N ASP A 679 -11.24 -8.98 -19.89
CA ASP A 679 -12.04 -8.73 -21.10
C ASP A 679 -11.82 -7.31 -21.67
N ILE A 680 -11.77 -6.31 -20.79
CA ILE A 680 -11.47 -4.92 -21.15
C ILE A 680 -10.08 -4.83 -21.78
N GLN A 681 -9.07 -5.41 -21.14
CA GLN A 681 -7.68 -5.41 -21.62
C GLN A 681 -7.58 -6.04 -23.01
N GLN A 682 -8.25 -7.18 -23.22
CA GLN A 682 -8.26 -7.85 -24.51
C GLN A 682 -8.90 -6.98 -25.60
N LYS A 683 -10.05 -6.35 -25.34
CA LYS A 683 -10.72 -5.46 -26.31
C LYS A 683 -9.90 -4.21 -26.60
N ILE A 684 -9.31 -3.58 -25.59
CA ILE A 684 -8.50 -2.37 -25.75
C ILE A 684 -7.23 -2.68 -26.55
N ASN A 685 -6.49 -3.73 -26.20
CA ASN A 685 -5.25 -4.09 -26.89
C ASN A 685 -5.47 -4.47 -28.36
N ALA A 686 -6.63 -5.05 -28.69
CA ALA A 686 -6.97 -5.40 -30.07
C ALA A 686 -7.40 -4.21 -30.94
N ASN A 687 -8.11 -3.22 -30.36
CA ASN A 687 -8.80 -2.19 -31.14
C ASN A 687 -8.21 -0.78 -31.00
N ILE A 688 -7.49 -0.47 -29.92
CA ILE A 688 -7.00 0.89 -29.66
C ILE A 688 -5.53 1.02 -30.01
N LYS A 689 -5.24 1.92 -30.96
CA LYS A 689 -3.88 2.38 -31.25
C LYS A 689 -3.59 3.69 -30.51
N LEU A 690 -2.51 3.71 -29.74
CA LEU A 690 -2.04 4.88 -28.99
C LEU A 690 -0.91 5.61 -29.75
N PRO A 691 -0.88 6.95 -29.74
CA PRO A 691 0.27 7.72 -30.22
C PRO A 691 1.53 7.50 -29.36
N ILE A 692 2.70 7.85 -29.90
CA ILE A 692 3.97 7.79 -29.16
C ILE A 692 3.88 8.69 -27.92
N GLY A 693 4.36 8.19 -26.78
CA GLY A 693 4.32 8.91 -25.50
C GLY A 693 3.01 8.76 -24.71
N TYR A 694 2.04 7.98 -25.22
CA TYR A 694 0.81 7.67 -24.51
C TYR A 694 0.83 6.23 -23.98
N THR A 695 0.33 6.03 -22.76
CA THR A 695 0.27 4.71 -22.12
C THR A 695 -1.05 4.53 -21.39
N ILE A 696 -1.55 3.29 -21.34
CA ILE A 696 -2.74 2.92 -20.56
C ILE A 696 -2.28 2.09 -19.36
N THR A 697 -2.81 2.39 -18.17
CA THR A 697 -2.72 1.53 -16.99
C THR A 697 -4.10 1.31 -16.39
N TYR A 698 -4.22 0.28 -15.56
CA TYR A 698 -5.47 -0.09 -14.89
C TYR A 698 -5.28 0.09 -13.39
N GLY A 699 -6.09 0.93 -12.77
CA GLY A 699 -6.12 1.21 -11.35
C GLY A 699 -7.50 0.88 -10.74
N GLY A 700 -7.78 1.44 -9.58
CA GLY A 700 -8.99 1.12 -8.81
C GLY A 700 -8.74 -0.05 -7.86
N GLN A 701 -9.78 -0.78 -7.49
CA GLN A 701 -9.68 -1.98 -6.67
C GLN A 701 -8.85 -3.09 -7.35
N PHE A 702 -8.74 -3.07 -8.68
CA PHE A 702 -7.88 -3.98 -9.44
C PHE A 702 -6.40 -3.89 -9.06
N GLU A 703 -5.88 -2.68 -8.82
CA GLU A 703 -4.49 -2.47 -8.43
C GLU A 703 -4.22 -3.08 -7.05
N ASN A 704 -5.15 -2.90 -6.11
CA ASN A 704 -5.09 -3.51 -4.78
C ASN A 704 -5.19 -5.05 -4.88
N LEU A 705 -6.04 -5.58 -5.75
CA LEU A 705 -6.13 -7.01 -6.04
C LEU A 705 -4.80 -7.55 -6.57
N GLN A 706 -4.17 -6.89 -7.55
CA GLN A 706 -2.88 -7.32 -8.09
C GLN A 706 -1.76 -7.27 -7.05
N SER A 707 -1.70 -6.20 -6.24
CA SER A 707 -0.73 -6.07 -5.14
C SER A 707 -0.91 -7.20 -4.12
N ALA A 708 -2.14 -7.44 -3.67
CA ALA A 708 -2.42 -8.48 -2.69
C ALA A 708 -2.19 -9.89 -3.26
N LYS A 709 -2.56 -10.14 -4.52
CA LYS A 709 -2.29 -11.41 -5.22
C LYS A 709 -0.80 -11.69 -5.33
N SER A 710 0.01 -10.71 -5.74
CA SER A 710 1.47 -10.89 -5.86
C SER A 710 2.13 -11.20 -4.52
N ARG A 711 1.64 -10.60 -3.43
CA ARG A 711 2.10 -10.90 -2.06
C ARG A 711 1.66 -12.27 -1.59
N LEU A 712 0.40 -12.66 -1.80
CA LEU A 712 -0.09 -13.99 -1.44
C LEU A 712 0.63 -15.10 -2.22
N MET A 713 1.03 -14.84 -3.47
CA MET A 713 1.88 -15.76 -4.24
C MET A 713 3.23 -16.05 -3.57
N VAL A 714 3.72 -15.16 -2.70
CA VAL A 714 4.94 -15.34 -1.91
C VAL A 714 4.63 -15.84 -0.49
N ALA A 715 3.64 -15.25 0.17
CA ALA A 715 3.26 -15.55 1.55
C ALA A 715 2.74 -16.98 1.75
N VAL A 716 1.93 -17.50 0.80
CA VAL A 716 1.37 -18.86 0.89
C VAL A 716 2.46 -19.94 0.80
N PRO A 717 3.40 -19.90 -0.17
CA PRO A 717 4.54 -20.82 -0.18
C PRO A 717 5.39 -20.78 1.10
N ILE A 718 5.63 -19.59 1.66
CA ILE A 718 6.37 -19.46 2.92
C ILE A 718 5.61 -20.16 4.07
N ALA A 719 4.29 -19.93 4.17
CA ALA A 719 3.45 -20.62 5.16
C ALA A 719 3.56 -22.14 5.02
N LEU A 720 3.44 -22.64 3.78
CA LEU A 720 3.53 -24.06 3.46
C LEU A 720 4.90 -24.67 3.81
N VAL A 721 6.00 -23.95 3.58
CA VAL A 721 7.35 -24.39 3.98
C VAL A 721 7.49 -24.41 5.50
N LEU A 722 7.01 -23.38 6.19
CA LEU A 722 7.03 -23.31 7.66
C LEU A 722 6.23 -24.46 8.30
N ILE A 723 5.05 -24.77 7.77
CA ILE A 723 4.25 -25.93 8.20
C ILE A 723 5.05 -27.22 8.05
N PHE A 724 5.72 -27.42 6.91
CA PHE A 724 6.51 -28.63 6.67
C PHE A 724 7.69 -28.74 7.66
N ILE A 725 8.41 -27.64 7.92
CA ILE A 725 9.52 -27.59 8.87
C ILE A 725 9.03 -27.96 10.28
N LEU A 726 7.91 -27.40 10.72
CA LEU A 726 7.33 -27.70 12.03
C LEU A 726 6.88 -29.16 12.14
N LEU A 727 6.26 -29.71 11.08
CA LEU A 727 5.91 -31.12 11.03
C LEU A 727 7.13 -32.04 11.09
N TYR A 728 8.22 -31.66 10.42
CA TYR A 728 9.48 -32.39 10.52
C TYR A 728 10.03 -32.39 11.95
N PHE A 729 10.02 -31.24 12.63
CA PHE A 729 10.46 -31.16 14.04
C PHE A 729 9.55 -31.92 15.00
N ALA A 730 8.23 -31.90 14.78
CA ALA A 730 7.28 -32.60 15.64
C ALA A 730 7.43 -34.12 15.56
N PHE A 731 7.65 -34.69 14.37
CA PHE A 731 7.68 -36.14 14.17
C PHE A 731 9.09 -36.74 14.03
N ASN A 732 10.11 -35.90 13.85
CA ASN A 732 11.49 -36.29 13.56
C ASN A 732 11.61 -37.30 12.40
N SER A 733 10.71 -37.18 11.41
CA SER A 733 10.56 -38.12 10.30
C SER A 733 9.97 -37.45 9.07
N ILE A 734 10.75 -37.39 7.98
CA ILE A 734 10.32 -36.82 6.69
C ILE A 734 9.10 -37.57 6.13
N LYS A 735 9.06 -38.90 6.32
CA LYS A 735 7.94 -39.73 5.82
C LYS A 735 6.63 -39.36 6.51
N GLU A 736 6.66 -39.21 7.82
CA GLU A 736 5.49 -38.86 8.62
C GLU A 736 5.05 -37.42 8.35
N ALA A 737 6.01 -36.49 8.25
CA ALA A 737 5.74 -35.11 7.86
C ALA A 737 5.06 -35.02 6.48
N LEU A 738 5.56 -35.73 5.47
CA LEU A 738 4.95 -35.74 4.12
C LEU A 738 3.55 -36.37 4.10
N MET A 739 3.30 -37.42 4.89
CA MET A 739 1.97 -38.02 5.00
C MET A 739 0.96 -37.02 5.58
N ILE A 740 1.31 -36.32 6.65
CA ILE A 740 0.43 -35.30 7.25
C ILE A 740 0.29 -34.09 6.31
N TYR A 741 1.39 -33.65 5.69
CA TYR A 741 1.40 -32.54 4.74
C TYR A 741 0.48 -32.77 3.52
N SER A 742 0.28 -34.03 3.12
CA SER A 742 -0.67 -34.38 2.05
C SER A 742 -2.13 -34.04 2.35
N ALA A 743 -2.49 -33.81 3.63
CA ALA A 743 -3.82 -33.36 4.01
C ALA A 743 -4.12 -31.92 3.55
N ILE A 744 -3.09 -31.08 3.33
CA ILE A 744 -3.25 -29.67 2.95
C ILE A 744 -3.89 -29.52 1.55
N PRO A 745 -3.34 -30.11 0.46
CA PRO A 745 -4.01 -30.07 -0.84
C PRO A 745 -5.40 -30.70 -0.83
N LEU A 746 -5.60 -31.76 -0.02
CA LEU A 746 -6.89 -32.43 0.11
C LEU A 746 -7.94 -31.54 0.79
N ALA A 747 -7.54 -30.73 1.77
CA ALA A 747 -8.40 -29.73 2.38
C ALA A 747 -8.78 -28.60 1.40
N ALA A 748 -7.85 -28.18 0.54
CA ALA A 748 -8.12 -27.13 -0.44
C ALA A 748 -9.27 -27.50 -1.41
N VAL A 749 -9.44 -28.79 -1.72
CA VAL A 749 -10.49 -29.30 -2.62
C VAL A 749 -11.89 -28.87 -2.17
N GLY A 750 -12.22 -29.08 -0.90
CA GLY A 750 -13.52 -28.71 -0.38
C GLY A 750 -13.74 -27.21 -0.30
N GLY A 751 -12.70 -26.44 0.03
CA GLY A 751 -12.77 -24.98 0.06
C GLY A 751 -13.08 -24.38 -1.32
N VAL A 752 -12.38 -24.84 -2.36
CA VAL A 752 -12.64 -24.42 -3.75
C VAL A 752 -14.03 -24.85 -4.21
N PHE A 753 -14.43 -26.08 -3.93
CA PHE A 753 -15.75 -26.58 -4.33
C PHE A 753 -16.89 -25.78 -3.70
N PHE A 754 -16.78 -25.43 -2.41
CA PHE A 754 -17.82 -24.64 -1.72
C PHE A 754 -17.89 -23.19 -2.22
N LEU A 755 -16.76 -22.55 -2.51
CA LEU A 755 -16.76 -21.23 -3.15
C LEU A 755 -17.48 -21.27 -4.50
N TRP A 756 -17.13 -22.25 -5.34
CA TRP A 756 -17.76 -22.45 -6.64
C TRP A 756 -19.27 -22.74 -6.52
N ALA A 757 -19.66 -23.65 -5.62
CA ALA A 757 -21.06 -24.02 -5.40
C ALA A 757 -21.91 -22.85 -4.90
N ARG A 758 -21.30 -21.91 -4.15
CA ARG A 758 -21.96 -20.68 -3.68
C ARG A 758 -21.84 -19.50 -4.64
N SER A 759 -21.25 -19.70 -5.82
CA SER A 759 -20.98 -18.65 -6.81
C SER A 759 -20.18 -17.47 -6.23
N MET A 760 -19.24 -17.75 -5.34
CA MET A 760 -18.33 -16.74 -4.76
C MET A 760 -16.98 -16.77 -5.49
N PRO A 761 -16.49 -15.64 -6.03
CA PRO A 761 -15.16 -15.57 -6.63
C PRO A 761 -14.07 -15.69 -5.55
N PHE A 762 -12.82 -15.84 -6.00
CA PHE A 762 -11.67 -15.79 -5.11
C PHE A 762 -11.46 -14.35 -4.61
N SER A 763 -11.52 -14.14 -3.30
CA SER A 763 -11.19 -12.87 -2.66
C SER A 763 -10.01 -12.99 -1.69
N ILE A 764 -9.44 -11.87 -1.24
CA ILE A 764 -8.39 -11.90 -0.22
C ILE A 764 -8.90 -12.51 1.10
N SER A 765 -10.17 -12.28 1.46
CA SER A 765 -10.84 -12.97 2.57
C SER A 765 -10.85 -14.49 2.41
N ALA A 766 -11.15 -14.99 1.20
CA ALA A 766 -11.09 -16.42 0.91
C ALA A 766 -9.65 -16.96 0.99
N GLY A 767 -8.66 -16.19 0.51
CA GLY A 767 -7.24 -16.51 0.63
C GLY A 767 -6.78 -16.68 2.08
N VAL A 768 -7.17 -15.76 2.97
CA VAL A 768 -6.94 -15.88 4.42
C VAL A 768 -7.64 -17.12 4.99
N GLY A 769 -8.85 -17.44 4.52
CA GLY A 769 -9.55 -18.67 4.88
C GLY A 769 -8.78 -19.95 4.51
N PHE A 770 -8.15 -20.00 3.33
CA PHE A 770 -7.31 -21.13 2.93
C PHE A 770 -6.06 -21.25 3.81
N ILE A 771 -5.41 -20.13 4.11
CA ILE A 771 -4.24 -20.10 5.00
C ILE A 771 -4.64 -20.67 6.37
N ALA A 772 -5.73 -20.19 6.97
CA ALA A 772 -6.25 -20.73 8.24
C ALA A 772 -6.57 -22.23 8.15
N LEU A 773 -7.25 -22.66 7.07
CA LEU A 773 -7.59 -24.05 6.82
C LEU A 773 -6.35 -24.97 6.78
N PHE A 774 -5.24 -24.53 6.20
CA PHE A 774 -4.03 -25.36 6.10
C PHE A 774 -3.47 -25.71 7.48
N GLY A 775 -3.48 -24.77 8.43
CA GLY A 775 -3.05 -25.03 9.81
C GLY A 775 -3.95 -26.06 10.50
N ILE A 776 -5.27 -25.94 10.34
CA ILE A 776 -6.25 -26.82 11.00
C ILE A 776 -6.24 -28.23 10.39
N ALA A 777 -6.14 -28.33 9.07
CA ALA A 777 -6.09 -29.62 8.37
C ALA A 777 -4.91 -30.48 8.83
N VAL A 778 -3.78 -29.83 9.15
CA VAL A 778 -2.58 -30.49 9.66
C VAL A 778 -2.80 -31.05 11.07
N LEU A 779 -3.43 -30.31 11.97
CA LEU A 779 -3.69 -30.75 13.36
C LEU A 779 -4.44 -32.09 13.43
N ASN A 780 -5.49 -32.26 12.61
CA ASN A 780 -6.22 -33.53 12.54
C ASN A 780 -5.34 -34.72 12.10
N GLY A 781 -4.38 -34.47 11.22
CA GLY A 781 -3.41 -35.49 10.79
C GLY A 781 -2.38 -35.85 11.87
N ILE A 782 -1.92 -34.87 12.65
CA ILE A 782 -0.96 -35.05 13.77
C ILE A 782 -1.55 -36.03 14.80
N VAL A 783 -2.76 -35.74 15.27
CA VAL A 783 -3.43 -36.53 16.33
C VAL A 783 -3.64 -37.99 15.90
N LEU A 784 -3.96 -38.23 14.62
CA LEU A 784 -4.20 -39.59 14.13
C LEU A 784 -2.90 -40.40 14.00
N ILE A 785 -1.82 -39.79 13.49
CA ILE A 785 -0.51 -40.47 13.34
C ILE A 785 0.11 -40.76 14.69
N GLU A 786 0.00 -39.85 15.66
CA GLU A 786 0.54 -40.06 17.00
C GLU A 786 -0.13 -41.27 17.69
N HIS A 787 -1.46 -41.41 17.54
CA HIS A 787 -2.16 -42.60 18.04
C HIS A 787 -1.71 -43.90 17.35
N PHE A 788 -1.45 -43.88 16.05
CA PHE A 788 -0.87 -45.05 15.38
C PHE A 788 0.51 -45.43 15.92
N LYS A 789 1.33 -44.45 16.30
CA LYS A 789 2.65 -44.70 16.91
C LYS A 789 2.51 -45.29 18.31
N GLU A 790 1.50 -44.90 19.07
CA GLU A 790 1.19 -45.50 20.37
C GLU A 790 0.75 -46.96 20.25
N LEU A 791 -0.24 -47.24 19.40
CA LEU A 791 -0.73 -48.60 19.18
C LEU A 791 0.35 -49.53 18.60
N LYS A 792 1.35 -49.00 17.91
CA LYS A 792 2.50 -49.78 17.42
C LYS A 792 3.42 -50.30 18.53
N LYS A 793 3.36 -49.72 19.72
CA LYS A 793 4.08 -50.22 20.92
C LYS A 793 3.36 -51.39 21.58
N GLU A 794 2.08 -51.60 21.26
CA GLU A 794 1.29 -52.76 21.69
C GLU A 794 1.43 -53.88 20.63
N GLU A 795 1.53 -55.14 21.05
CA GLU A 795 1.79 -56.28 20.14
C GLU A 795 0.57 -56.61 19.26
N PHE A 796 0.41 -55.92 18.14
CA PHE A 796 -0.57 -56.27 17.09
C PHE A 796 0.03 -57.18 16.02
N ASN A 797 -0.61 -58.34 15.76
CA ASN A 797 -0.15 -59.34 14.79
C ASN A 797 -0.24 -58.87 13.31
N GLU A 798 -1.09 -57.89 12.98
CA GLU A 798 -1.24 -57.35 11.61
C GLU A 798 -1.41 -55.82 11.59
N MET A 799 -0.61 -55.13 10.77
CA MET A 799 -0.62 -53.66 10.61
C MET A 799 -1.98 -53.11 10.16
N GLU A 800 -2.76 -53.87 9.38
CA GLU A 800 -4.09 -53.44 8.95
C GLU A 800 -5.10 -53.44 10.10
N ASN A 801 -4.95 -54.34 11.07
CA ASN A 801 -5.81 -54.38 12.26
C ASN A 801 -5.47 -53.24 13.23
N LEU A 802 -4.17 -52.89 13.34
CA LEU A 802 -3.72 -51.70 14.07
C LEU A 802 -4.35 -50.42 13.50
N ILE A 803 -4.31 -50.24 12.17
CA ILE A 803 -4.86 -49.04 11.52
C ILE A 803 -6.39 -48.97 11.69
N LYS A 804 -7.09 -50.11 11.56
CA LYS A 804 -8.55 -50.19 11.78
C LYS A 804 -8.91 -49.84 13.21
N GLN A 805 -8.17 -50.37 14.20
CA GLN A 805 -8.39 -50.07 15.61
C GLN A 805 -8.09 -48.59 15.91
N GLY A 806 -6.92 -48.09 15.48
CA GLY A 806 -6.52 -46.71 15.76
C GLY A 806 -7.41 -45.66 15.10
N THR A 807 -7.92 -45.91 13.89
CA THR A 807 -8.89 -45.01 13.26
C THR A 807 -10.25 -45.05 13.96
N LYS A 808 -10.67 -46.20 14.48
CA LYS A 808 -11.91 -46.33 15.26
C LYS A 808 -11.83 -45.58 16.59
N ASP A 809 -10.70 -45.68 17.28
CA ASP A 809 -10.48 -45.01 18.57
C ASP A 809 -10.47 -43.48 18.41
N ARG A 810 -9.87 -42.97 17.32
CA ARG A 810 -9.75 -41.52 17.07
C ARG A 810 -10.87 -40.92 16.24
N LEU A 811 -11.77 -41.73 15.68
CA LEU A 811 -12.93 -41.26 14.89
C LEU A 811 -13.74 -40.22 15.67
N ARG A 812 -13.99 -40.48 16.97
CA ARG A 812 -14.77 -39.58 17.82
C ARG A 812 -14.08 -38.24 18.03
N ALA A 813 -12.79 -38.24 18.36
CA ALA A 813 -12.02 -37.03 18.60
C ALA A 813 -11.92 -36.18 17.33
N VAL A 814 -11.54 -36.76 16.19
CA VAL A 814 -11.39 -36.04 14.91
C VAL A 814 -12.73 -35.49 14.40
N LEU A 815 -13.82 -36.25 14.52
CA LEU A 815 -15.14 -35.75 14.13
C LEU A 815 -15.62 -34.63 15.04
N LEU A 816 -15.31 -34.69 16.33
CA LEU A 816 -15.68 -33.64 17.28
C LEU A 816 -14.98 -32.34 16.93
N THR A 817 -13.66 -32.36 16.80
CA THR A 817 -12.87 -31.15 16.52
C THR A 817 -13.23 -30.55 15.17
N ALA A 818 -13.36 -31.38 14.14
CA ALA A 818 -13.79 -30.94 12.81
C ALA A 818 -15.22 -30.38 12.79
N SER A 819 -16.17 -31.01 13.49
CA SER A 819 -17.56 -30.53 13.53
C SER A 819 -17.69 -29.26 14.36
N ALA A 820 -16.95 -29.15 15.47
CA ALA A 820 -16.93 -27.94 16.28
C ALA A 820 -16.40 -26.74 15.48
N ALA A 821 -15.27 -26.89 14.79
CA ALA A 821 -14.72 -25.85 13.93
C ALA A 821 -15.63 -25.53 12.73
N ALA A 822 -16.10 -26.53 11.99
CA ALA A 822 -16.97 -26.28 10.82
C ALA A 822 -18.32 -25.64 11.21
N LEU A 823 -18.94 -26.09 12.30
CA LEU A 823 -20.23 -25.54 12.74
C LEU A 823 -20.06 -24.20 13.48
N GLY A 824 -18.91 -23.92 14.07
CA GLY A 824 -18.58 -22.62 14.66
C GLY A 824 -18.56 -21.48 13.63
N PHE A 825 -18.07 -21.75 12.42
CA PHE A 825 -18.14 -20.81 11.29
C PHE A 825 -19.49 -20.73 10.59
N LEU A 826 -20.44 -21.64 10.86
CA LEU A 826 -21.70 -21.73 10.13
C LEU A 826 -22.53 -20.43 10.18
N PRO A 827 -22.71 -19.75 11.33
CA PRO A 827 -23.43 -18.48 11.38
C PRO A 827 -22.82 -17.43 10.45
N MET A 828 -21.49 -17.33 10.43
CA MET A 828 -20.75 -16.38 9.59
C MET A 828 -20.88 -16.71 8.10
N ALA A 829 -20.91 -18.00 7.75
CA ALA A 829 -21.08 -18.42 6.36
C ALA A 829 -22.49 -18.12 5.83
N VAL A 830 -23.53 -18.17 6.67
CA VAL A 830 -24.94 -18.02 6.24
C VAL A 830 -25.47 -16.59 6.43
N SER A 831 -24.90 -15.82 7.36
CA SER A 831 -25.39 -14.49 7.73
C SER A 831 -25.51 -13.55 6.52
N THR A 832 -26.69 -12.97 6.32
CA THR A 832 -26.99 -11.99 5.26
C THR A 832 -27.00 -10.55 5.76
N SER A 833 -26.58 -10.33 7.01
CA SER A 833 -26.57 -9.01 7.65
C SER A 833 -25.39 -8.16 7.17
N ALA A 834 -25.51 -6.84 7.28
CA ALA A 834 -24.48 -5.89 6.89
C ALA A 834 -23.15 -6.17 7.63
N GLY A 835 -22.06 -6.34 6.88
CA GLY A 835 -20.75 -6.71 7.42
C GLY A 835 -20.40 -8.18 7.25
N ALA A 836 -21.39 -9.06 7.06
CA ALA A 836 -21.11 -10.48 6.87
C ALA A 836 -20.42 -10.77 5.54
N GLU A 837 -20.48 -9.86 4.56
CA GLU A 837 -19.90 -10.02 3.21
C GLU A 837 -18.41 -10.36 3.26
N VAL A 838 -17.66 -9.73 4.17
CA VAL A 838 -16.21 -9.99 4.32
C VAL A 838 -15.94 -11.35 4.99
N GLN A 839 -16.83 -11.80 5.87
CA GLN A 839 -16.69 -13.05 6.64
C GLN A 839 -17.12 -14.28 5.85
N ARG A 840 -18.15 -14.16 4.99
CA ARG A 840 -18.75 -15.28 4.26
C ARG A 840 -17.73 -16.09 3.43
N PRO A 841 -16.84 -15.49 2.60
CA PRO A 841 -15.89 -16.26 1.82
C PRO A 841 -14.88 -17.00 2.70
N LEU A 842 -14.38 -16.35 3.76
CA LEU A 842 -13.46 -16.94 4.72
C LEU A 842 -14.09 -18.17 5.39
N ALA A 843 -15.29 -18.01 5.95
CA ALA A 843 -16.02 -19.08 6.61
C ALA A 843 -16.37 -20.22 5.64
N THR A 844 -16.78 -19.90 4.41
CA THR A 844 -17.12 -20.89 3.37
C THR A 844 -15.93 -21.78 3.03
N VAL A 845 -14.74 -21.18 2.87
CA VAL A 845 -13.51 -21.94 2.59
C VAL A 845 -13.15 -22.85 3.73
N VAL A 846 -13.19 -22.36 4.97
CA VAL A 846 -12.83 -23.16 6.15
C VAL A 846 -13.83 -24.32 6.33
N ILE A 847 -15.14 -24.08 6.23
CA ILE A 847 -16.17 -25.13 6.35
C ILE A 847 -16.00 -26.20 5.27
N GLY A 848 -16.01 -25.80 4.00
CA GLY A 848 -15.86 -26.75 2.88
C GLY A 848 -14.55 -27.51 2.98
N GLY A 849 -13.49 -26.79 3.35
CA GLY A 849 -12.17 -27.34 3.59
C GLY A 849 -12.15 -28.39 4.69
N LEU A 850 -12.72 -28.12 5.86
CA LEU A 850 -12.77 -29.06 6.99
C LEU A 850 -13.60 -30.30 6.68
N VAL A 851 -14.72 -30.14 5.97
CA VAL A 851 -15.55 -31.28 5.53
C VAL A 851 -14.73 -32.23 4.65
N SER A 852 -14.05 -31.68 3.63
CA SER A 852 -13.20 -32.47 2.74
C SER A 852 -11.96 -33.04 3.45
N ALA A 853 -11.29 -32.22 4.27
CA ALA A 853 -10.10 -32.60 5.02
C ALA A 853 -10.40 -33.75 5.97
N THR A 854 -11.52 -33.70 6.69
CA THR A 854 -11.91 -34.75 7.64
C THR A 854 -12.23 -36.06 6.95
N ALA A 855 -13.05 -36.00 5.89
CA ALA A 855 -13.40 -37.19 5.12
C ALA A 855 -12.16 -37.83 4.47
N LEU A 856 -11.29 -37.02 3.86
CA LEU A 856 -10.10 -37.49 3.19
C LEU A 856 -9.00 -37.89 4.16
N THR A 857 -8.84 -37.22 5.31
CA THR A 857 -7.84 -37.60 6.33
C THR A 857 -8.20 -38.93 6.97
N LEU A 858 -9.46 -39.18 7.31
CA LEU A 858 -9.88 -40.46 7.89
C LEU A 858 -9.75 -41.65 6.91
N VAL A 859 -9.66 -41.41 5.60
CA VAL A 859 -9.59 -42.49 4.60
C VAL A 859 -8.22 -42.57 3.93
N VAL A 860 -7.72 -41.46 3.39
CA VAL A 860 -6.47 -41.38 2.61
C VAL A 860 -5.25 -41.49 3.51
N LEU A 861 -5.23 -40.82 4.67
CA LEU A 861 -4.05 -40.86 5.56
C LEU A 861 -3.77 -42.28 6.10
N PRO A 862 -4.77 -43.07 6.55
CA PRO A 862 -4.59 -44.49 6.88
C PRO A 862 -4.08 -45.35 5.72
N VAL A 863 -4.56 -45.11 4.50
CA VAL A 863 -4.11 -45.84 3.30
C VAL A 863 -2.66 -45.50 2.97
N LEU A 864 -2.27 -44.23 3.08
CA LEU A 864 -0.88 -43.78 2.94
C LEU A 864 0.00 -44.43 4.03
N TYR A 865 -0.44 -44.41 5.28
CA TYR A 865 0.29 -45.03 6.39
C TYR A 865 0.48 -46.55 6.17
N ALA A 866 -0.54 -47.26 5.69
CA ALA A 866 -0.45 -48.69 5.36
C ALA A 866 0.51 -49.00 4.21
N LEU A 867 0.68 -48.08 3.25
CA LEU A 867 1.60 -48.22 2.12
C LEU A 867 3.05 -47.97 2.53
N PHE A 868 3.30 -46.93 3.34
CA PHE A 868 4.65 -46.53 3.74
C PHE A 868 5.22 -47.33 4.92
N SER A 869 4.38 -48.05 5.68
CA SER A 869 4.80 -48.83 6.87
C SER A 869 5.14 -50.30 6.61
N ARG A 870 5.07 -50.81 5.37
CA ARG A 870 5.48 -52.20 5.04
C ARG A 870 7.01 -52.31 4.90
N PRO A 871 7.68 -53.22 5.64
CA PRO A 871 9.08 -53.57 5.36
C PRO A 871 9.10 -54.51 4.15
N ARG A 872 9.52 -54.01 2.98
CA ARG A 872 9.87 -54.87 1.86
C ARG A 872 11.08 -54.27 1.14
N ASP A 873 12.11 -55.09 0.99
CA ASP A 873 13.21 -54.88 0.04
C ASP A 873 12.62 -54.69 -1.35
N ILE A 874 12.53 -53.44 -1.77
CA ILE A 874 12.13 -53.10 -3.14
C ILE A 874 13.23 -52.26 -3.74
N LYS A 875 13.85 -52.82 -4.78
CA LYS A 875 14.84 -52.22 -5.70
C LYS A 875 14.36 -50.94 -6.42
N LEU A 876 13.31 -50.26 -5.93
CA LEU A 876 12.79 -48.98 -6.41
C LEU A 876 13.57 -47.76 -5.87
N VAL A 877 14.47 -47.96 -4.90
CA VAL A 877 15.31 -46.91 -4.31
C VAL A 877 16.35 -46.35 -5.30
N LYS A 878 16.67 -47.05 -6.40
CA LYS A 878 17.57 -46.52 -7.44
C LYS A 878 16.89 -45.57 -8.45
N ALA A 879 15.58 -45.68 -8.66
CA ALA A 879 14.85 -44.75 -9.53
C ALA A 879 14.39 -43.49 -8.79
N PHE A 880 14.00 -43.62 -7.51
CA PHE A 880 13.55 -42.49 -6.70
C PHE A 880 14.68 -41.55 -6.24
N LYS A 881 15.94 -42.03 -6.20
CA LYS A 881 17.12 -41.18 -5.94
C LYS A 881 17.42 -40.14 -7.03
N LYS A 882 16.87 -40.30 -8.25
CA LYS A 882 17.06 -39.34 -9.36
C LYS A 882 15.87 -38.38 -9.57
N GLY A 883 14.67 -38.75 -9.13
CA GLY A 883 13.47 -37.90 -9.23
C GLY A 883 13.21 -37.04 -8.00
N ALA A 884 13.46 -37.56 -6.79
CA ALA A 884 13.24 -36.81 -5.55
C ALA A 884 14.29 -35.72 -5.35
N THR A 885 15.53 -35.94 -5.81
CA THR A 885 16.55 -34.88 -5.88
C THR A 885 16.14 -33.79 -6.86
N LEU A 886 15.53 -34.09 -8.00
CA LEU A 886 15.08 -33.08 -8.96
C LEU A 886 13.88 -32.26 -8.45
N PHE A 887 12.92 -32.86 -7.74
CA PHE A 887 11.79 -32.14 -7.14
C PHE A 887 12.17 -31.34 -5.89
N ILE A 888 13.13 -31.83 -5.10
CA ILE A 888 13.68 -31.10 -3.96
C ILE A 888 14.62 -29.98 -4.42
N ILE A 889 15.38 -30.17 -5.50
CA ILE A 889 16.27 -29.14 -6.08
C ILE A 889 15.47 -28.07 -6.81
N ILE A 890 14.39 -28.39 -7.53
CA ILE A 890 13.51 -27.40 -8.18
C ILE A 890 12.66 -26.65 -7.13
N GLY A 891 12.25 -27.31 -6.04
CA GLY A 891 11.53 -26.67 -4.93
C GLY A 891 12.42 -25.79 -4.04
N ILE A 892 13.73 -26.10 -3.93
CA ILE A 892 14.68 -25.33 -3.11
C ILE A 892 15.39 -24.22 -3.92
N LEU A 893 15.54 -24.36 -5.24
CA LEU A 893 16.11 -23.29 -6.11
C LEU A 893 15.14 -22.14 -6.39
N ALA A 894 13.86 -22.26 -6.03
CA ALA A 894 12.85 -21.19 -6.19
C ALA A 894 12.71 -20.29 -4.93
N ILE A 895 13.58 -20.45 -3.94
CA ILE A 895 13.59 -19.66 -2.70
C ILE A 895 14.64 -18.54 -2.86
N PRO A 896 14.25 -17.25 -2.93
CA PRO A 896 15.19 -16.18 -2.63
C PRO A 896 15.51 -16.30 -1.13
N GLN A 897 16.76 -16.67 -0.80
CA GLN A 897 17.20 -16.71 0.59
C GLN A 897 17.13 -15.30 1.19
N LEU A 898 16.19 -15.08 2.11
CA LEU A 898 16.17 -13.90 2.98
C LEU A 898 16.57 -14.37 4.38
N SER A 899 17.85 -14.18 4.67
CA SER A 899 18.43 -14.29 6.01
C SER A 899 17.91 -13.13 6.85
N VAL A 900 17.08 -13.39 7.88
CA VAL A 900 16.81 -12.40 8.92
C VAL A 900 17.85 -12.58 10.01
N ALA A 901 18.98 -11.89 9.85
CA ALA A 901 20.00 -11.79 10.87
C ALA A 901 19.54 -10.82 11.98
N GLN A 902 19.73 -11.21 13.23
CA GLN A 902 19.70 -10.29 14.35
C GLN A 902 20.97 -9.42 14.23
N GLU A 903 20.84 -8.25 13.59
CA GLU A 903 21.99 -7.44 13.19
C GLU A 903 22.71 -6.85 14.41
N LYS A 904 23.92 -7.35 14.65
CA LYS A 904 24.91 -6.68 15.50
C LYS A 904 25.30 -5.36 14.83
N PRO A 905 25.54 -4.26 15.59
CA PRO A 905 26.01 -3.02 15.02
C PRO A 905 27.29 -3.26 14.22
N LEU A 906 27.26 -2.91 12.93
CA LEU A 906 28.33 -3.23 11.99
C LEU A 906 29.43 -2.16 12.03
N ALA A 907 30.68 -2.61 11.93
CA ALA A 907 31.84 -1.76 11.67
C ALA A 907 32.00 -1.51 10.15
N LEU A 908 32.90 -0.59 9.77
CA LEU A 908 33.15 -0.20 8.38
C LEU A 908 33.36 -1.40 7.43
N GLU A 909 34.18 -2.38 7.81
CA GLU A 909 34.44 -3.55 6.98
C GLU A 909 33.18 -4.38 6.72
N GLY A 910 32.31 -4.52 7.74
CA GLY A 910 31.03 -5.19 7.62
C GLY A 910 30.07 -4.46 6.67
N LEU A 911 30.06 -3.12 6.71
CA LEU A 911 29.25 -2.30 5.81
C LEU A 911 29.73 -2.37 4.35
N ILE A 912 31.05 -2.43 4.12
CA ILE A 912 31.62 -2.58 2.77
C ILE A 912 31.23 -3.96 2.20
N ALA A 913 31.37 -5.03 2.97
CA ALA A 913 30.97 -6.37 2.55
C ALA A 913 29.47 -6.44 2.20
N LEU A 914 28.63 -5.88 3.07
CA LEU A 914 27.18 -5.81 2.88
C LEU A 914 26.82 -5.00 1.62
N GLY A 915 27.47 -3.86 1.40
CA GLY A 915 27.24 -3.05 0.21
C GLY A 915 27.66 -3.74 -1.08
N ILE A 916 28.77 -4.49 -1.08
CA ILE A 916 29.20 -5.28 -2.25
C ILE A 916 28.18 -6.38 -2.59
N GLU A 917 27.55 -6.97 -1.58
CA GLU A 917 26.55 -8.03 -1.77
C GLU A 917 25.21 -7.49 -2.27
N ASN A 918 24.72 -6.41 -1.67
CA ASN A 918 23.36 -5.91 -1.88
C ASN A 918 23.23 -4.92 -3.04
N ASN A 919 24.28 -4.16 -3.37
CA ASN A 919 24.18 -3.08 -4.35
C ASN A 919 23.86 -3.59 -5.77
N ALA A 920 22.69 -3.23 -6.28
CA ALA A 920 22.18 -3.68 -7.57
C ALA A 920 23.02 -3.19 -8.76
N ALA A 921 23.65 -2.01 -8.67
CA ALA A 921 24.51 -1.49 -9.74
C ALA A 921 25.78 -2.32 -9.85
N LEU A 922 26.40 -2.69 -8.72
CA LEU A 922 27.56 -3.57 -8.70
C LEU A 922 27.22 -4.99 -9.16
N LYS A 923 26.05 -5.53 -8.75
CA LYS A 923 25.53 -6.82 -9.23
C LYS A 923 25.31 -6.83 -10.74
N ALA A 924 24.77 -5.74 -11.31
CA ALA A 924 24.64 -5.58 -12.76
C ALA A 924 26.02 -5.53 -13.43
N GLY A 925 27.01 -4.87 -12.82
CA GLY A 925 28.41 -4.90 -13.26
C GLY A 925 28.97 -6.33 -13.31
N ARG A 926 28.77 -7.13 -12.25
CA ARG A 926 29.18 -8.54 -12.21
C ARG A 926 28.50 -9.38 -13.30
N LEU A 927 27.20 -9.22 -13.49
CA LEU A 927 26.46 -9.91 -14.55
C LEU A 927 26.94 -9.51 -15.96
N LYS A 928 27.42 -8.27 -16.16
CA LYS A 928 28.05 -7.87 -17.42
C LYS A 928 29.37 -8.60 -17.65
N VAL A 929 30.18 -8.81 -16.61
CA VAL A 929 31.41 -9.61 -16.67
C VAL A 929 31.08 -11.07 -17.01
N GLU A 930 30.11 -11.67 -16.31
CA GLU A 930 29.64 -13.04 -16.58
C GLU A 930 29.10 -13.18 -18.02
N ARG A 931 28.38 -12.16 -18.53
CA ARG A 931 27.91 -12.11 -19.92
C ARG A 931 29.09 -12.08 -20.90
N ALA A 932 30.07 -11.23 -20.66
CA ALA A 932 31.25 -11.12 -21.52
C ALA A 932 32.05 -12.42 -21.54
N ASP A 933 32.19 -13.09 -20.39
CA ASP A 933 32.82 -14.41 -20.28
C ASP A 933 32.05 -15.49 -21.07
N ALA A 934 30.72 -15.55 -20.91
CA ALA A 934 29.87 -16.48 -21.65
C ALA A 934 29.96 -16.28 -23.18
N LEU A 935 30.11 -15.03 -23.63
CA LEU A 935 30.26 -14.71 -25.05
C LEU A 935 31.61 -15.17 -25.64
N ILE A 936 32.65 -15.44 -24.84
CA ILE A 936 33.91 -15.99 -25.34
C ILE A 936 33.67 -17.32 -26.08
N GLY A 937 32.75 -18.15 -25.58
CA GLY A 937 32.36 -19.42 -26.22
C GLY A 937 31.63 -19.26 -27.55
N SER A 938 30.91 -18.13 -27.75
CA SER A 938 30.15 -17.86 -28.98
C SER A 938 31.03 -17.65 -30.22
N ALA A 939 32.33 -17.46 -30.03
CA ALA A 939 33.28 -17.30 -31.12
C ALA A 939 33.35 -18.51 -32.05
N PHE A 940 32.94 -19.71 -31.62
CA PHE A 940 32.85 -20.91 -32.46
C PHE A 940 31.40 -21.22 -32.85
N ASN A 941 30.76 -20.28 -33.53
CA ASN A 941 29.41 -20.46 -34.05
C ASN A 941 29.47 -20.91 -35.52
N PHE A 942 28.97 -22.11 -35.79
CA PHE A 942 28.85 -22.63 -37.15
C PHE A 942 27.47 -22.26 -37.73
N ASP A 943 27.41 -21.93 -39.02
CA ASP A 943 26.14 -21.66 -39.68
C ASP A 943 25.23 -22.89 -39.60
N LYS A 944 23.91 -22.68 -39.68
CA LYS A 944 22.96 -23.79 -39.61
C LYS A 944 23.13 -24.68 -40.84
N THR A 945 23.12 -25.98 -40.63
CA THR A 945 23.10 -26.96 -41.71
C THR A 945 21.84 -26.77 -42.56
N HIS A 946 22.00 -26.50 -43.84
CA HIS A 946 20.93 -26.29 -44.79
C HIS A 946 20.55 -27.63 -45.44
N VAL A 947 19.40 -28.17 -45.05
CA VAL A 947 18.82 -29.36 -45.69
C VAL A 947 17.78 -28.90 -46.70
N TYR A 948 17.92 -29.31 -47.95
CA TYR A 948 17.05 -28.86 -49.04
C TYR A 948 16.58 -30.02 -49.92
N TYR A 949 15.43 -29.82 -50.54
CA TYR A 949 14.89 -30.68 -51.58
C TYR A 949 14.64 -29.83 -52.82
N SER A 950 15.16 -30.25 -53.96
CA SER A 950 15.07 -29.53 -55.23
C SER A 950 14.59 -30.48 -56.32
N TYR A 951 13.66 -29.99 -57.14
CA TYR A 951 13.19 -30.67 -58.34
C TYR A 951 13.40 -29.73 -59.53
N ASP A 952 14.21 -30.17 -60.49
CA ASP A 952 14.51 -29.41 -61.70
C ASP A 952 14.26 -30.29 -62.93
N GLN A 953 13.31 -29.87 -63.76
CA GLN A 953 12.92 -30.59 -64.98
C GLN A 953 14.01 -30.61 -66.06
N ASN A 954 14.99 -29.69 -65.98
CA ASN A 954 16.14 -29.65 -66.87
C ASN A 954 17.27 -30.58 -66.41
N ASN A 955 17.29 -30.98 -65.14
CA ASN A 955 18.30 -31.88 -64.59
C ASN A 955 17.85 -33.34 -64.75
N ARG A 956 18.11 -33.92 -65.93
CA ARG A 956 17.66 -35.26 -66.34
C ARG A 956 18.73 -36.33 -66.08
N ALA A 957 18.31 -37.47 -65.55
CA ALA A 957 19.16 -38.65 -65.39
C ALA A 957 19.40 -39.37 -66.74
N ILE A 958 20.22 -40.43 -66.73
CA ILE A 958 20.56 -41.23 -67.93
C ILE A 958 19.31 -41.82 -68.61
N ASN A 959 18.21 -42.02 -67.87
CA ASN A 959 16.92 -42.45 -68.40
C ASN A 959 16.06 -41.32 -69.00
N ASN A 960 16.64 -40.12 -69.17
CA ASN A 960 16.04 -38.92 -69.77
C ASN A 960 14.85 -38.30 -69.00
N GLU A 961 14.66 -38.68 -67.75
CA GLU A 961 13.64 -38.15 -66.84
C GLU A 961 14.27 -37.28 -65.73
N PRO A 962 13.53 -36.31 -65.17
CA PRO A 962 14.08 -35.35 -64.20
C PRO A 962 14.33 -35.95 -62.81
N LEU A 963 15.39 -35.47 -62.15
CA LEU A 963 15.83 -35.93 -60.83
C LEU A 963 15.21 -35.12 -59.68
N ASN A 964 14.73 -35.83 -58.67
CA ASN A 964 14.43 -35.29 -57.35
C ASN A 964 15.70 -35.31 -56.51
N VAL A 965 16.22 -34.14 -56.10
CA VAL A 965 17.47 -34.01 -55.36
C VAL A 965 17.21 -33.63 -53.91
N PHE A 966 17.65 -34.45 -52.97
CA PHE A 966 17.70 -34.14 -51.55
C PHE A 966 19.14 -33.89 -51.12
N GLY A 967 19.44 -32.77 -50.47
CA GLY A 967 20.80 -32.39 -50.13
C GLY A 967 20.96 -31.75 -48.76
N VAL A 968 22.19 -31.81 -48.25
CA VAL A 968 22.64 -31.23 -47.00
C VAL A 968 23.89 -30.39 -47.29
N GLN A 969 23.80 -29.09 -47.00
CA GLN A 969 24.90 -28.15 -47.14
C GLN A 969 25.29 -27.56 -45.79
N GLN A 970 26.60 -27.45 -45.55
CA GLN A 970 27.18 -26.79 -44.39
C GLN A 970 28.19 -25.74 -44.85
N ASP A 971 27.99 -24.50 -44.42
CA ASP A 971 28.93 -23.40 -44.62
C ASP A 971 29.76 -23.20 -43.33
N ILE A 972 31.06 -22.94 -43.49
CA ILE A 972 32.02 -22.77 -42.39
C ILE A 972 32.91 -21.58 -42.72
N LEU A 973 33.05 -20.63 -41.79
CA LEU A 973 33.95 -19.49 -41.95
C LEU A 973 35.41 -19.97 -41.94
N PHE A 974 36.31 -19.17 -42.50
CA PHE A 974 37.74 -19.49 -42.44
C PHE A 974 38.23 -19.60 -40.98
N PRO A 975 39.02 -20.63 -40.60
CA PRO A 975 39.35 -20.91 -39.19
C PRO A 975 39.93 -19.76 -38.39
N THR A 976 40.75 -18.88 -39.01
CA THR A 976 41.34 -17.72 -38.32
C THR A 976 40.31 -16.70 -37.87
N ASN A 977 39.16 -16.63 -38.55
CA ASN A 977 38.07 -15.73 -38.21
C ASN A 977 37.50 -16.04 -36.81
N TYR A 978 37.27 -17.33 -36.52
CA TYR A 978 36.82 -17.81 -35.20
C TYR A 978 37.81 -17.45 -34.08
N PHE A 979 39.12 -17.62 -34.30
CA PHE A 979 40.13 -17.26 -33.31
C PHE A 979 40.23 -15.74 -33.09
N SER A 980 40.06 -14.93 -34.14
CA SER A 980 40.02 -13.48 -34.01
C SER A 980 38.76 -12.99 -33.29
N ALA A 981 37.60 -13.62 -33.51
CA ALA A 981 36.38 -13.38 -32.75
C ALA A 981 36.56 -13.75 -31.27
N LYS A 982 37.24 -14.87 -30.98
CA LYS A 982 37.55 -15.27 -29.60
C LYS A 982 38.43 -14.24 -28.89
N LYS A 983 39.48 -13.74 -29.56
CA LYS A 983 40.38 -12.70 -29.01
C LYS A 983 39.64 -11.38 -28.75
N LEU A 984 38.72 -11.00 -29.64
CA LEU A 984 37.85 -9.85 -29.44
C LEU A 984 37.00 -9.99 -28.18
N ASN A 985 36.31 -11.13 -28.02
CA ASN A 985 35.47 -11.39 -26.86
C ASN A 985 36.30 -11.47 -25.55
N GLN A 986 37.55 -11.96 -25.61
CA GLN A 986 38.47 -11.93 -24.47
C GLN A 986 38.89 -10.51 -24.08
N ALA A 987 39.10 -9.62 -25.05
CA ALA A 987 39.40 -8.21 -24.77
C ALA A 987 38.18 -7.49 -24.17
N ASP A 988 36.97 -7.82 -24.63
CA ASP A 988 35.71 -7.28 -24.06
C ASP A 988 35.49 -7.73 -22.61
N PHE A 989 35.80 -8.98 -22.31
CA PHE A 989 35.79 -9.51 -20.95
C PHE A 989 36.76 -8.75 -20.02
N LYS A 990 38.00 -8.48 -20.48
CA LYS A 990 38.98 -7.71 -19.70
C LYS A 990 38.52 -6.27 -19.44
N LEU A 991 38.02 -5.58 -20.46
CA LEU A 991 37.47 -4.21 -20.33
C LEU A 991 36.30 -4.17 -19.35
N THR A 992 35.41 -5.15 -19.43
CA THR A 992 34.24 -5.24 -18.55
C THR A 992 34.67 -5.56 -17.11
N SER A 993 35.71 -6.37 -16.93
CA SER A 993 36.28 -6.72 -15.62
C SER A 993 36.91 -5.51 -14.93
N SER A 994 37.73 -4.72 -15.63
CA SER A 994 38.30 -3.49 -15.07
C SER A 994 37.23 -2.43 -14.80
N SER A 995 36.18 -2.34 -15.64
CA SER A 995 35.02 -1.47 -15.36
C SER A 995 34.29 -1.87 -14.06
N TYR A 996 34.12 -3.17 -13.81
CA TYR A 996 33.56 -3.68 -12.55
C TYR A 996 34.47 -3.36 -11.36
N ALA A 997 35.78 -3.48 -11.49
CA ALA A 997 36.73 -3.12 -10.44
C ALA A 997 36.65 -1.63 -10.05
N ILE A 998 36.52 -0.73 -11.03
CA ILE A 998 36.30 0.71 -10.79
C ILE A 998 34.97 0.95 -10.06
N GLN A 999 33.89 0.28 -10.48
CA GLN A 999 32.59 0.40 -9.81
C GLN A 999 32.64 -0.09 -8.36
N LYS A 1000 33.36 -1.19 -8.11
CA LYS A 1000 33.59 -1.72 -6.77
C LYS A 1000 34.34 -0.70 -5.90
N LYS A 1001 35.45 -0.12 -6.40
CA LYS A 1001 36.20 0.92 -5.68
C LYS A 1001 35.36 2.17 -5.42
N ALA A 1002 34.56 2.61 -6.39
CA ALA A 1002 33.66 3.75 -6.23
C ALA A 1002 32.62 3.52 -5.13
N LEU A 1003 32.01 2.32 -5.09
CA LEU A 1003 31.07 1.95 -4.04
C LEU A 1003 31.75 1.90 -2.66
N THR A 1004 32.93 1.30 -2.56
CA THR A 1004 33.71 1.28 -1.32
C THR A 1004 33.98 2.70 -0.82
N ARG A 1005 34.38 3.62 -1.71
CA ARG A 1005 34.59 5.04 -1.37
C ARG A 1005 33.31 5.69 -0.83
N GLU A 1006 32.17 5.45 -1.45
CA GLU A 1006 30.89 6.04 -1.04
C GLU A 1006 30.43 5.51 0.33
N ILE A 1007 30.59 4.20 0.58
CA ILE A 1007 30.30 3.59 1.88
C ILE A 1007 31.23 4.14 2.96
N THR A 1008 32.54 4.21 2.69
CA THR A 1008 33.51 4.75 3.65
C THR A 1008 33.23 6.22 3.97
N SER A 1009 32.95 7.04 2.96
CA SER A 1009 32.58 8.44 3.16
C SER A 1009 31.27 8.59 3.94
N GLY A 1010 30.27 7.76 3.65
CA GLY A 1010 28.99 7.77 4.36
C GLY A 1010 29.13 7.34 5.83
N TYR A 1011 29.95 6.33 6.10
CA TYR A 1011 30.26 5.85 7.46
C TYR A 1011 30.88 6.97 8.30
N TYR A 1012 31.93 7.64 7.81
CA TYR A 1012 32.57 8.71 8.57
C TYR A 1012 31.70 9.96 8.68
N GLN A 1013 30.83 10.24 7.70
CA GLN A 1013 29.82 11.30 7.83
C GLN A 1013 28.81 10.99 8.95
N TYR A 1014 28.41 9.74 9.10
CA TYR A 1014 27.57 9.29 10.21
C TYR A 1014 28.29 9.43 11.56
N GLN A 1015 29.55 8.97 11.67
CA GLN A 1015 30.33 9.12 12.91
C GLN A 1015 30.49 10.60 13.30
N TYR A 1016 30.79 11.47 12.33
CA TYR A 1016 30.86 12.91 12.53
C TYR A 1016 29.55 13.50 13.07
N ALA A 1017 28.42 13.19 12.43
CA ALA A 1017 27.12 13.67 12.88
C ALA A 1017 26.76 13.14 14.27
N SER A 1018 27.07 11.87 14.57
CA SER A 1018 26.80 11.22 15.86
C SER A 1018 27.60 11.88 16.99
N GLN A 1019 28.87 12.19 16.73
CA GLN A 1019 29.72 12.89 17.71
C GLN A 1019 29.23 14.33 17.93
N LYS A 1020 28.83 15.04 16.87
CA LYS A 1020 28.27 16.39 16.94
C LYS A 1020 26.99 16.44 17.81
N VAL A 1021 26.11 15.44 17.71
CA VAL A 1021 24.94 15.30 18.60
C VAL A 1021 25.36 15.14 20.06
N SER A 1022 26.42 14.38 20.33
CA SER A 1022 26.92 14.16 21.70
C SER A 1022 27.39 15.48 22.33
N VAL A 1023 28.09 16.31 21.57
CA VAL A 1023 28.53 17.65 21.99
C VAL A 1023 27.32 18.57 22.24
N TYR A 1024 26.37 18.65 21.31
CA TYR A 1024 25.18 19.51 21.50
C TYR A 1024 24.25 19.03 22.61
N ARG A 1025 24.17 17.72 22.88
CA ARG A 1025 23.41 17.19 24.03
C ARG A 1025 24.02 17.63 25.35
N LEU A 1026 25.35 17.67 25.44
CA LEU A 1026 26.07 18.19 26.60
C LEU A 1026 25.80 19.70 26.78
N LEU A 1027 25.90 20.48 25.69
CA LEU A 1027 25.59 21.92 25.70
C LEU A 1027 24.14 22.18 26.10
N ASP A 1028 23.16 21.50 25.49
CA ASP A 1028 21.74 21.65 25.83
C ASP A 1028 21.48 21.40 27.32
N SER A 1029 22.07 20.35 27.90
CA SER A 1029 21.95 20.07 29.34
C SER A 1029 22.55 21.18 30.22
N LEU A 1030 23.73 21.71 29.85
CA LEU A 1030 24.37 22.81 30.58
C LEU A 1030 23.51 24.08 30.53
N TYR A 1031 22.99 24.45 29.35
CA TYR A 1031 22.17 25.64 29.18
C TYR A 1031 20.77 25.48 29.80
N GLN A 1032 20.21 24.27 29.86
CA GLN A 1032 18.95 23.99 30.55
C GLN A 1032 19.08 24.16 32.06
N ASN A 1033 20.12 23.57 32.67
CA ASN A 1033 20.40 23.77 34.10
C ASN A 1033 20.62 25.26 34.41
N PHE A 1034 21.32 25.95 33.51
CA PHE A 1034 21.58 27.38 33.67
C PHE A 1034 20.31 28.24 33.57
N ALA A 1035 19.45 28.04 32.57
CA ALA A 1035 18.19 28.76 32.44
C ALA A 1035 17.29 28.59 33.68
N GLY A 1036 17.30 27.40 34.29
CA GLY A 1036 16.63 27.15 35.57
C GLY A 1036 17.20 27.98 36.72
N MET A 1037 18.53 28.05 36.86
CA MET A 1037 19.20 28.88 37.87
C MET A 1037 18.94 30.38 37.65
N ALA A 1038 19.07 30.88 36.42
CA ALA A 1038 18.81 32.28 36.08
C ALA A 1038 17.36 32.69 36.37
N SER A 1039 16.39 31.82 36.04
CA SER A 1039 14.99 32.06 36.40
C SER A 1039 14.78 32.13 37.90
N ARG A 1040 15.45 31.25 38.67
CA ARG A 1040 15.35 31.24 40.12
C ARG A 1040 15.98 32.47 40.77
N ARG A 1041 17.14 32.91 40.30
CA ARG A 1041 17.79 34.13 40.80
C ARG A 1041 16.97 35.39 40.48
N PHE A 1042 16.31 35.45 39.33
CA PHE A 1042 15.37 36.52 39.02
C PHE A 1042 14.15 36.52 39.96
N GLU A 1043 13.57 35.35 40.26
CA GLU A 1043 12.46 35.21 41.24
C GLU A 1043 12.87 35.67 42.65
N LEU A 1044 14.13 35.48 43.01
CA LEU A 1044 14.71 35.90 44.29
C LEU A 1044 15.16 37.38 44.30
N GLY A 1045 15.05 38.10 43.17
CA GLY A 1045 15.48 39.49 43.04
C GLY A 1045 17.01 39.68 42.91
N GLU A 1046 17.77 38.61 42.69
CA GLU A 1046 19.24 38.63 42.64
C GLU A 1046 19.82 38.99 41.25
N THR A 1047 19.00 38.98 40.19
CA THR A 1047 19.44 39.23 38.80
C THR A 1047 18.40 40.04 38.02
N ASN A 1048 18.79 40.58 36.86
CA ASN A 1048 17.88 41.35 36.00
C ASN A 1048 17.13 40.46 34.98
N TYR A 1049 16.04 41.00 34.42
CA TYR A 1049 15.21 40.27 33.45
C TYR A 1049 15.97 39.91 32.16
N LEU A 1050 16.98 40.71 31.78
CA LEU A 1050 17.78 40.49 30.58
C LEU A 1050 18.59 39.18 30.69
N GLU A 1051 19.16 38.88 31.85
CA GLU A 1051 19.88 37.63 32.10
C GLU A 1051 18.96 36.41 31.97
N LYS A 1052 17.76 36.46 32.54
CA LYS A 1052 16.74 35.41 32.42
C LYS A 1052 16.35 35.14 30.96
N ILE A 1053 16.08 36.18 30.19
CA ILE A 1053 15.65 36.04 28.78
C ILE A 1053 16.81 35.58 27.89
N THR A 1054 18.03 36.10 28.12
CA THR A 1054 19.22 35.68 27.36
C THR A 1054 19.55 34.21 27.61
N ALA A 1055 19.44 33.75 28.86
CA ALA A 1055 19.60 32.34 29.24
C ALA A 1055 18.58 31.43 28.52
N GLY A 1056 17.30 31.84 28.52
CA GLY A 1056 16.24 31.10 27.83
C GLY A 1056 16.41 31.08 26.30
N ALA A 1057 16.85 32.19 25.70
CA ALA A 1057 17.11 32.28 24.26
C ALA A 1057 18.26 31.36 23.84
N LYS A 1058 19.38 31.38 24.60
CA LYS A 1058 20.53 30.53 24.33
C LYS A 1058 20.25 29.04 24.56
N GLN A 1059 19.49 28.70 25.60
CA GLN A 1059 18.98 27.32 25.79
C GLN A 1059 18.19 26.88 24.55
N LYS A 1060 17.27 27.72 24.06
CA LYS A 1060 16.48 27.38 22.87
C LYS A 1060 17.35 27.24 21.62
N GLN A 1061 18.38 28.06 21.46
CA GLN A 1061 19.36 27.94 20.37
C GLN A 1061 20.10 26.60 20.41
N MET A 1062 20.60 26.19 21.59
CA MET A 1062 21.29 24.89 21.75
C MET A 1062 20.34 23.70 21.55
N GLN A 1063 19.09 23.80 22.01
CA GLN A 1063 18.06 22.81 21.75
C GLN A 1063 17.83 22.63 20.24
N ILE A 1064 17.70 23.73 19.49
CA ILE A 1064 17.53 23.68 18.02
C ILE A 1064 18.77 23.08 17.35
N ALA A 1065 19.98 23.45 17.77
CA ALA A 1065 21.21 22.90 17.23
C ALA A 1065 21.35 21.38 17.49
N ARG A 1066 20.91 20.91 18.67
CA ARG A 1066 20.81 19.48 19.00
C ARG A 1066 19.81 18.77 18.10
N GLU A 1067 18.60 19.32 17.97
CA GLU A 1067 17.54 18.76 17.11
C GLU A 1067 17.99 18.69 15.64
N GLN A 1068 18.64 19.74 15.12
CA GLN A 1068 19.23 19.76 13.77
C GLN A 1068 20.31 18.68 13.61
N SER A 1069 21.19 18.53 14.59
CA SER A 1069 22.25 17.51 14.54
C SER A 1069 21.69 16.08 14.61
N GLU A 1070 20.60 15.86 15.36
CA GLU A 1070 19.89 14.57 15.39
C GLU A 1070 19.23 14.25 14.02
N GLN A 1071 18.75 15.27 13.31
CA GLN A 1071 18.30 15.12 11.93
C GLN A 1071 19.48 14.84 10.98
N GLU A 1072 20.63 15.48 11.15
CA GLU A 1072 21.85 15.19 10.37
C GLU A 1072 22.30 13.72 10.50
N VAL A 1073 22.24 13.14 11.71
CA VAL A 1073 22.51 11.71 11.94
C VAL A 1073 21.53 10.84 11.17
N THR A 1074 20.24 11.17 11.23
CA THR A 1074 19.19 10.44 10.50
C THR A 1074 19.40 10.52 8.99
N LEU A 1075 19.78 11.69 8.47
CA LEU A 1075 20.09 11.89 7.05
C LEU A 1075 21.35 11.12 6.64
N ALA A 1076 22.40 11.12 7.47
CA ALA A 1076 23.63 10.38 7.20
C ALA A 1076 23.38 8.86 7.18
N LEU A 1077 22.57 8.35 8.11
CA LEU A 1077 22.17 6.94 8.16
C LEU A 1077 21.31 6.54 6.95
N ASN A 1078 20.33 7.37 6.58
CA ASN A 1078 19.51 7.14 5.38
C ASN A 1078 20.34 7.18 4.10
N ARG A 1079 21.30 8.10 4.00
CA ARG A 1079 22.25 8.16 2.88
C ARG A 1079 23.08 6.89 2.80
N LEU A 1080 23.64 6.43 3.93
CA LEU A 1080 24.41 5.19 4.00
C LEU A 1080 23.56 3.96 3.64
N ALA A 1081 22.34 3.87 4.15
CA ALA A 1081 21.39 2.82 3.80
C ALA A 1081 21.03 2.84 2.30
N SER A 1082 20.90 4.02 1.68
CA SER A 1082 20.62 4.15 0.25
C SER A 1082 21.78 3.70 -0.65
N ILE A 1083 23.03 3.87 -0.19
CA ILE A 1083 24.24 3.43 -0.91
C ILE A 1083 24.38 1.90 -0.82
N ILE A 1084 24.12 1.35 0.37
CA ILE A 1084 24.16 -0.09 0.64
C ILE A 1084 22.96 -0.83 0.00
N GLN A 1085 21.83 -0.14 -0.16
CA GLN A 1085 20.56 -0.67 -0.70
C GLN A 1085 19.99 -1.81 0.16
N ILE A 1086 19.86 -1.57 1.46
CA ILE A 1086 19.26 -2.52 2.40
C ILE A 1086 17.85 -2.08 2.83
N ASP A 1087 16.93 -3.04 2.91
CA ASP A 1087 15.52 -2.82 3.28
C ASP A 1087 15.27 -2.84 4.81
N THR A 1088 16.32 -3.09 5.60
CA THR A 1088 16.28 -3.17 7.08
C THR A 1088 16.88 -1.92 7.73
N VAL A 1089 16.58 -1.72 9.02
CA VAL A 1089 17.13 -0.61 9.81
C VAL A 1089 18.62 -0.87 10.07
N LEU A 1090 19.48 -0.07 9.43
CA LEU A 1090 20.92 -0.19 9.56
C LEU A 1090 21.40 0.23 10.96
N ALA A 1091 21.98 -0.70 11.73
CA ALA A 1091 22.65 -0.40 12.99
C ALA A 1091 24.16 -0.24 12.79
N VAL A 1092 24.69 0.97 13.02
CA VAL A 1092 26.12 1.28 12.88
C VAL A 1092 26.76 1.45 14.26
N ASN A 1093 27.93 0.84 14.48
CA ASN A 1093 28.66 0.96 15.75
C ASN A 1093 29.13 2.41 15.98
N SER A 1094 29.01 2.93 17.21
CA SER A 1094 29.51 4.27 17.54
C SER A 1094 30.96 4.17 17.98
N THR A 1095 31.89 4.65 17.16
CA THR A 1095 33.33 4.66 17.46
C THR A 1095 33.84 6.10 17.53
N PRO A 1096 34.77 6.42 18.44
CA PRO A 1096 35.40 7.75 18.46
C PRO A 1096 36.06 8.05 17.10
N LEU A 1097 36.03 9.32 16.70
CA LEU A 1097 36.65 9.78 15.46
C LEU A 1097 38.16 9.88 15.66
N GLU A 1098 38.89 8.89 15.17
CA GLU A 1098 40.36 8.88 15.15
C GLU A 1098 40.90 9.36 13.78
N LYS A 1099 42.14 9.84 13.76
CA LYS A 1099 42.84 10.23 12.54
C LYS A 1099 42.97 9.02 11.60
N LEU A 1100 42.55 9.20 10.35
CA LEU A 1100 42.60 8.16 9.32
C LEU A 1100 44.03 7.88 8.87
N GLN A 1101 44.44 6.62 8.89
CA GLN A 1101 45.68 6.17 8.23
C GLN A 1101 45.42 6.05 6.73
N LEU A 1102 46.31 6.61 5.91
CA LEU A 1102 46.16 6.64 4.46
C LEU A 1102 47.23 5.80 3.79
N ASP A 1103 46.81 4.94 2.88
CA ASP A 1103 47.70 4.14 2.06
C ASP A 1103 48.33 4.97 0.93
N VAL A 1104 49.62 4.77 0.67
CA VAL A 1104 50.32 5.39 -0.45
C VAL A 1104 49.99 4.59 -1.72
N VAL A 1105 49.30 5.22 -2.68
CA VAL A 1105 48.88 4.58 -3.93
C VAL A 1105 49.74 5.07 -5.09
N GLU A 1106 50.28 4.12 -5.87
CA GLU A 1106 50.94 4.39 -7.16
C GLU A 1106 49.87 4.51 -8.27
N ILE A 1107 49.86 5.64 -8.99
CA ILE A 1107 48.85 5.93 -10.03
C ILE A 1107 48.93 4.92 -11.18
N GLU A 1108 50.14 4.48 -11.53
CA GLU A 1108 50.42 3.62 -12.69
C GLU A 1108 49.78 2.23 -12.58
N GLN A 1109 49.48 1.76 -11.36
CA GLN A 1109 48.83 0.47 -11.09
C GLN A 1109 47.34 0.62 -10.78
N SER A 1110 46.73 1.74 -11.19
CA SER A 1110 45.30 1.98 -10.94
C SER A 1110 44.38 1.23 -11.91
N GLU A 1111 43.21 0.85 -11.42
CA GLU A 1111 42.16 0.14 -12.19
C GLU A 1111 41.64 1.02 -13.33
N GLU A 1112 41.66 2.34 -13.13
CA GLU A 1112 41.34 3.36 -14.10
C GLU A 1112 42.30 3.37 -15.29
N ILE A 1113 43.60 3.17 -15.05
CA ILE A 1113 44.60 3.02 -16.12
C ILE A 1113 44.40 1.67 -16.84
N GLU A 1114 44.19 0.59 -16.09
CA GLU A 1114 43.94 -0.73 -16.69
C GLU A 1114 42.71 -0.73 -17.60
N PHE A 1115 41.64 -0.02 -17.20
CA PHE A 1115 40.46 0.17 -18.04
C PHE A 1115 40.77 0.92 -19.34
N ALA A 1116 41.54 2.00 -19.27
CA ALA A 1116 41.92 2.76 -20.45
C ALA A 1116 42.73 1.89 -21.45
N GLU A 1117 43.64 1.06 -20.95
CA GLU A 1117 44.47 0.14 -21.76
C GLU A 1117 43.68 -1.04 -22.33
N ASN A 1118 42.80 -1.65 -21.53
CA ASN A 1118 41.90 -2.71 -22.00
C ASN A 1118 40.95 -2.20 -23.09
N ARG A 1119 40.57 -0.91 -23.03
CA ARG A 1119 39.73 -0.28 -24.06
C ARG A 1119 40.48 -0.18 -25.39
N VAL A 1120 41.75 0.24 -25.38
CA VAL A 1120 42.60 0.23 -26.58
C VAL A 1120 42.74 -1.19 -27.13
N SER A 1121 42.97 -2.18 -26.26
CA SER A 1121 43.12 -3.59 -26.64
C SER A 1121 41.86 -4.17 -27.30
N LEU A 1122 40.66 -3.77 -26.85
CA LEU A 1122 39.38 -4.20 -27.46
C LEU A 1122 39.27 -3.69 -28.90
N PHE A 1123 39.49 -2.40 -29.13
CA PHE A 1123 39.38 -1.81 -30.46
C PHE A 1123 40.48 -2.31 -31.41
N GLU A 1124 41.66 -2.64 -30.89
CA GLU A 1124 42.69 -3.33 -31.66
C GLU A 1124 42.23 -4.72 -32.12
N ALA A 1125 41.65 -5.52 -31.20
CA ALA A 1125 41.11 -6.84 -31.51
C ALA A 1125 39.94 -6.76 -32.52
N GLN A 1126 39.09 -5.73 -32.41
CA GLN A 1126 37.99 -5.46 -33.33
C GLN A 1126 38.49 -5.15 -34.74
N HIS A 1127 39.53 -4.31 -34.85
CA HIS A 1127 40.16 -4.01 -36.13
C HIS A 1127 40.74 -5.28 -36.78
N ARG A 1128 41.45 -6.11 -36.00
CA ARG A 1128 41.99 -7.40 -36.47
C ARG A 1128 40.89 -8.36 -36.92
N TYR A 1129 39.80 -8.49 -36.18
CA TYR A 1129 38.65 -9.33 -36.55
C TYR A 1129 37.99 -8.86 -37.85
N THR A 1130 37.72 -7.56 -37.98
CA THR A 1130 37.12 -6.98 -39.20
C THR A 1130 38.00 -7.24 -40.43
N LYS A 1131 39.33 -7.22 -40.27
CA LYS A 1131 40.27 -7.58 -41.35
C LYS A 1131 40.22 -9.07 -41.74
N GLN A 1132 39.95 -9.98 -40.80
CA GLN A 1132 39.86 -11.42 -41.07
C GLN A 1132 38.57 -11.81 -41.82
N GLN A 1133 37.52 -11.00 -41.75
CA GLN A 1133 36.28 -11.20 -42.51
C GLN A 1133 36.44 -11.03 -44.03
N PHE A 1134 37.61 -10.60 -44.52
CA PHE A 1134 37.93 -10.60 -45.96
C PHE A 1134 38.32 -11.97 -46.50
N LEU A 1135 38.62 -12.94 -45.63
CA LEU A 1135 39.01 -14.27 -46.05
C LEU A 1135 37.81 -15.04 -46.62
N PRO A 1136 38.03 -15.96 -47.57
CA PRO A 1136 36.95 -16.72 -48.18
C PRO A 1136 36.37 -17.77 -47.23
N ASP A 1137 35.07 -18.04 -47.36
CA ASP A 1137 34.38 -19.08 -46.58
C ASP A 1137 34.40 -20.43 -47.30
N LEU A 1138 34.28 -21.51 -46.54
CA LEU A 1138 34.25 -22.89 -47.05
C LEU A 1138 32.81 -23.40 -47.05
N SER A 1139 32.41 -24.10 -48.10
CA SER A 1139 31.09 -24.72 -48.23
C SER A 1139 31.22 -26.18 -48.64
N PHE A 1140 30.50 -27.04 -47.91
CA PHE A 1140 30.43 -28.47 -48.20
C PHE A 1140 28.97 -28.85 -48.46
N ASN A 1141 28.71 -29.50 -49.58
CA ASN A 1141 27.36 -29.91 -49.98
C ASN A 1141 27.38 -31.38 -50.41
N TYR A 1142 26.50 -32.16 -49.80
CA TYR A 1142 26.27 -33.56 -50.12
C TYR A 1142 24.81 -33.72 -50.54
N PHE A 1143 24.56 -34.32 -51.70
CA PHE A 1143 23.20 -34.49 -52.20
C PHE A 1143 22.98 -35.81 -52.89
N GLN A 1144 21.73 -36.24 -52.90
CA GLN A 1144 21.27 -37.51 -53.41
C GLN A 1144 20.10 -37.28 -54.37
N GLY A 1145 20.23 -37.77 -55.60
CA GLY A 1145 19.21 -37.73 -56.64
C GLY A 1145 18.48 -39.06 -56.79
N THR A 1146 17.14 -39.01 -56.87
CA THR A 1146 16.28 -40.17 -57.15
C THR A 1146 15.25 -39.85 -58.23
N ASN A 1147 14.77 -40.86 -58.94
CA ASN A 1147 13.67 -40.72 -59.90
C ASN A 1147 12.86 -42.03 -60.01
N SER A 1148 11.58 -41.93 -60.35
CA SER A 1148 10.55 -42.97 -60.40
C SER A 1148 10.92 -44.23 -61.20
N ASN A 1149 11.74 -44.11 -62.24
CA ASN A 1149 12.17 -45.23 -63.09
C ASN A 1149 13.66 -45.59 -62.94
N LEU A 1150 14.39 -44.98 -61.98
CA LEU A 1150 15.76 -45.38 -61.65
C LEU A 1150 15.74 -46.38 -60.48
N GLY A 1151 16.24 -47.59 -60.70
CA GLY A 1151 16.32 -48.61 -59.64
C GLY A 1151 17.35 -48.31 -58.55
N ASP A 1152 18.32 -47.44 -58.83
CA ASP A 1152 19.42 -47.07 -57.93
C ASP A 1152 19.43 -45.56 -57.60
N GLN A 1153 20.08 -45.20 -56.48
CA GLN A 1153 20.20 -43.82 -55.99
C GLN A 1153 21.53 -43.20 -56.46
N LEU A 1154 21.52 -41.95 -56.94
CA LEU A 1154 22.73 -41.25 -57.37
C LEU A 1154 23.21 -40.28 -56.29
N TYR A 1155 24.51 -40.27 -55.99
CA TYR A 1155 25.12 -39.41 -54.97
C TYR A 1155 26.07 -38.38 -55.59
N GLY A 1156 26.06 -37.16 -55.06
CA GLY A 1156 26.93 -36.07 -55.47
C GLY A 1156 27.57 -35.36 -54.26
N TYR A 1157 28.82 -34.94 -54.44
CA TYR A 1157 29.58 -34.15 -53.46
C TYR A 1157 30.06 -32.87 -54.14
N GLN A 1158 29.91 -31.74 -53.46
CA GLN A 1158 30.37 -30.45 -53.93
C GLN A 1158 31.12 -29.72 -52.81
N PHE A 1159 32.37 -29.35 -53.09
CA PHE A 1159 33.19 -28.48 -52.26
C PHE A 1159 33.27 -27.12 -52.94
N GLY A 1160 32.83 -26.06 -52.25
CA GLY A 1160 32.85 -24.70 -52.78
C GLY A 1160 33.60 -23.75 -51.85
N ILE A 1161 34.24 -22.74 -52.43
CA ILE A 1161 34.89 -21.64 -51.71
C ILE A 1161 34.14 -20.36 -52.06
N LYS A 1162 33.62 -19.64 -51.07
CA LYS A 1162 32.90 -18.37 -51.25
C LYS A 1162 33.88 -17.21 -51.14
N ILE A 1163 34.16 -16.54 -52.26
CA ILE A 1163 35.11 -15.41 -52.32
C ILE A 1163 34.32 -14.09 -52.35
N PRO A 1164 34.59 -13.13 -51.44
CA PRO A 1164 33.89 -11.85 -51.42
C PRO A 1164 34.37 -10.93 -52.56
N LEU A 1165 33.70 -10.99 -53.72
CA LEU A 1165 34.05 -10.17 -54.89
C LEU A 1165 33.64 -8.69 -54.75
N LEU A 1166 32.59 -8.39 -53.98
CA LEU A 1166 32.10 -7.03 -53.70
C LEU A 1166 32.60 -6.54 -52.33
N PHE A 1167 33.82 -6.00 -52.29
CA PHE A 1167 34.53 -5.66 -51.06
C PHE A 1167 34.39 -4.19 -50.59
N GLY A 1168 33.72 -3.32 -51.37
CA GLY A 1168 33.64 -1.88 -51.07
C GLY A 1168 33.08 -1.57 -49.67
N GLY A 1169 32.03 -2.28 -49.24
CA GLY A 1169 31.45 -2.11 -47.91
C GLY A 1169 32.38 -2.58 -46.78
N GLN A 1170 33.05 -3.71 -46.95
CA GLN A 1170 33.98 -4.27 -45.95
C GLN A 1170 35.30 -3.49 -45.87
N ALA A 1171 35.77 -2.92 -46.98
CA ALA A 1171 36.92 -2.00 -47.01
C ALA A 1171 36.66 -0.74 -46.19
N SER A 1172 35.48 -0.14 -46.37
CA SER A 1172 35.05 1.01 -45.57
C SER A 1172 34.92 0.67 -44.09
N ARG A 1173 34.36 -0.50 -43.74
CA ARG A 1173 34.27 -0.97 -42.33
C ARG A 1173 35.64 -1.20 -41.70
N THR A 1174 36.59 -1.75 -42.44
CA THR A 1174 37.96 -1.96 -41.95
C THR A 1174 38.68 -0.63 -41.74
N LYS A 1175 38.54 0.33 -42.67
CA LYS A 1175 39.08 1.69 -42.50
C LYS A 1175 38.47 2.38 -41.28
N ALA A 1176 37.14 2.27 -41.09
CA ALA A 1176 36.46 2.84 -39.93
C ALA A 1176 36.95 2.21 -38.60
N SER A 1177 37.12 0.88 -38.55
CA SER A 1177 37.64 0.20 -37.36
C SER A 1177 39.08 0.61 -37.00
N LYS A 1178 39.92 0.92 -38.00
CA LYS A 1178 41.28 1.45 -37.78
C LYS A 1178 41.24 2.84 -37.16
N ILE A 1179 40.42 3.73 -37.71
CA ILE A 1179 40.23 5.10 -37.17
C ILE A 1179 39.68 5.03 -35.73
N ALA A 1180 38.75 4.12 -35.45
CA ALA A 1180 38.21 3.92 -34.10
C ALA A 1180 39.28 3.46 -33.10
N PHE A 1181 40.20 2.58 -33.52
CA PHE A 1181 41.36 2.19 -32.70
C PHE A 1181 42.30 3.37 -32.41
N GLU A 1182 42.67 4.15 -33.45
CA GLU A 1182 43.53 5.33 -33.29
C GLU A 1182 42.88 6.39 -32.38
N MET A 1183 41.58 6.64 -32.54
CA MET A 1183 40.79 7.54 -31.69
C MET A 1183 40.81 7.12 -30.22
N VAL A 1184 40.52 5.85 -29.93
CA VAL A 1184 40.48 5.33 -28.55
C VAL A 1184 41.86 5.37 -27.88
N ASN A 1185 42.94 5.21 -28.66
CA ASN A 1185 44.31 5.37 -28.18
C ASN A 1185 44.58 6.82 -27.73
N GLU A 1186 44.20 7.82 -28.53
CA GLU A 1186 44.33 9.24 -28.15
C GLU A 1186 43.46 9.60 -26.93
N GLU A 1187 42.21 9.13 -26.90
CA GLU A 1187 41.34 9.32 -25.72
C GLU A 1187 41.92 8.67 -24.45
N SER A 1188 42.60 7.52 -24.58
CA SER A 1188 43.27 6.87 -23.45
C SER A 1188 44.43 7.71 -22.92
N ASN A 1189 45.17 8.40 -23.80
CA ASN A 1189 46.26 9.28 -23.40
C ASN A 1189 45.73 10.53 -22.66
N ASP A 1190 44.68 11.15 -23.18
CA ASP A 1190 43.99 12.28 -22.50
C ASP A 1190 43.48 11.86 -21.10
N TYR A 1191 42.86 10.68 -21.00
CA TYR A 1191 42.37 10.18 -19.72
C TYR A 1191 43.50 9.99 -18.68
N LYS A 1192 44.65 9.44 -19.09
CA LYS A 1192 45.85 9.31 -18.23
C LYS A 1192 46.34 10.67 -17.73
N ILE A 1193 46.36 11.69 -18.59
CA ILE A 1193 46.76 13.06 -18.23
C ILE A 1193 45.79 13.66 -17.20
N GLN A 1194 44.48 13.57 -17.45
CA GLN A 1194 43.47 14.10 -16.53
C GLN A 1194 43.52 13.42 -15.15
N LEU A 1195 43.76 12.11 -15.11
CA LEU A 1195 43.88 11.35 -13.87
C LEU A 1195 45.08 11.82 -13.04
N ASN A 1196 46.23 12.08 -13.67
CA ASN A 1196 47.43 12.61 -13.00
C ASN A 1196 47.20 14.00 -12.37
N TYR A 1197 46.52 14.90 -13.08
CA TYR A 1197 46.17 16.22 -12.52
C TYR A 1197 45.18 16.11 -11.36
N ARG A 1198 44.18 15.22 -11.47
CA ARG A 1198 43.23 14.96 -10.38
C ARG A 1198 43.92 14.42 -9.14
N PHE A 1199 44.85 13.48 -9.29
CA PHE A 1199 45.65 12.96 -8.19
C PHE A 1199 46.45 14.06 -7.49
N THR A 1200 47.09 14.93 -8.27
CA THR A 1200 47.86 16.07 -7.74
C THR A 1200 46.98 17.02 -6.93
N ALA A 1201 45.77 17.33 -7.42
CA ALA A 1201 44.80 18.16 -6.71
C ALA A 1201 44.32 17.53 -5.39
N LEU A 1202 44.03 16.23 -5.38
CA LEU A 1202 43.63 15.50 -4.18
C LEU A 1202 44.76 15.44 -3.15
N ARG A 1203 46.02 15.26 -3.60
CA ARG A 1203 47.19 15.31 -2.71
C ARG A 1203 47.35 16.68 -2.04
N ALA A 1204 47.09 17.77 -2.77
CA ALA A 1204 47.11 19.12 -2.20
C ALA A 1204 46.00 19.34 -1.16
N GLN A 1205 44.78 18.84 -1.42
CA GLN A 1205 43.69 18.88 -0.45
C GLN A 1205 44.02 18.07 0.81
N LEU A 1206 44.64 16.91 0.63
CA LEU A 1206 45.05 16.08 1.75
C LEU A 1206 46.06 16.80 2.66
N ILE A 1207 47.08 17.44 2.08
CA ILE A 1207 48.07 18.24 2.84
C ILE A 1207 47.38 19.37 3.62
N LYS A 1208 46.36 20.01 3.03
CA LYS A 1208 45.58 21.06 3.73
C LYS A 1208 44.88 20.51 4.98
N PHE A 1209 44.20 19.37 4.88
CA PHE A 1209 43.49 18.77 6.01
C PHE A 1209 44.45 18.20 7.08
N ASP A 1210 45.56 17.60 6.66
CA ASP A 1210 46.57 17.07 7.60
C ASP A 1210 47.18 18.19 8.46
N ARG A 1211 47.40 19.39 7.89
CA ARG A 1211 47.84 20.56 8.67
C ARG A 1211 46.80 21.04 9.68
N ALA A 1212 45.51 21.03 9.32
CA ALA A 1212 44.44 21.43 10.23
C ALA A 1212 44.30 20.43 11.40
N LEU A 1213 44.36 19.13 11.11
CA LEU A 1213 44.35 18.07 12.13
C LEU A 1213 45.58 18.16 13.04
N ALA A 1214 46.76 18.42 12.49
CA ALA A 1214 47.98 18.58 13.27
C ALA A 1214 47.88 19.75 14.28
N TYR A 1215 47.26 20.87 13.90
CA TYR A 1215 46.99 21.99 14.82
C TYR A 1215 46.08 21.56 15.98
N TYR A 1216 44.99 20.85 15.68
CA TYR A 1216 44.05 20.37 16.71
C TYR A 1216 44.71 19.36 17.67
N GLU A 1217 45.48 18.40 17.15
CA GLU A 1217 46.16 17.36 17.95
C GLU A 1217 47.26 17.93 18.85
N LEU A 1218 48.05 18.89 18.35
CA LEU A 1218 49.20 19.44 19.09
C LEU A 1218 48.79 20.57 20.07
N GLU A 1219 47.90 21.47 19.65
CA GLU A 1219 47.60 22.71 20.37
C GLU A 1219 46.11 22.86 20.72
N GLY A 1220 45.20 22.68 19.75
CA GLY A 1220 43.78 22.99 19.88
C GLY A 1220 43.05 22.21 20.98
N SER A 1221 43.25 20.89 21.06
CA SER A 1221 42.60 20.04 22.08
C SER A 1221 43.02 20.40 23.50
N ASN A 1222 44.30 20.73 23.70
CA ASN A 1222 44.83 21.15 25.00
C ASN A 1222 44.29 22.53 25.39
N LEU A 1223 44.22 23.46 24.43
CA LEU A 1223 43.68 24.80 24.65
C LEU A 1223 42.20 24.76 25.04
N SER A 1224 41.38 23.97 24.33
CA SER A 1224 39.96 23.78 24.65
C SER A 1224 39.75 23.26 26.08
N LYS A 1225 40.50 22.22 26.48
CA LYS A 1225 40.42 21.64 27.83
C LYS A 1225 40.81 22.62 28.93
N GLU A 1226 41.88 23.40 28.73
CA GLU A 1226 42.31 24.40 29.72
C GLU A 1226 41.35 25.59 29.79
N ILE A 1227 40.73 26.02 28.68
CA ILE A 1227 39.66 27.03 28.68
C ILE A 1227 38.47 26.53 29.51
N LEU A 1228 37.98 25.31 29.25
CA LEU A 1228 36.85 24.73 29.99
C LEU A 1228 37.13 24.62 31.49
N LYS A 1229 38.31 24.11 31.85
CA LYS A 1229 38.74 23.94 33.25
C LYS A 1229 38.85 25.27 33.97
N THR A 1230 39.55 26.24 33.37
CA THR A 1230 39.77 27.57 33.97
C THR A 1230 38.45 28.33 34.09
N ALA A 1231 37.64 28.36 33.03
CA ALA A 1231 36.32 29.01 33.04
C ALA A 1231 35.40 28.41 34.12
N THR A 1232 35.39 27.08 34.28
CA THR A 1232 34.57 26.41 35.30
C THR A 1232 35.01 26.73 36.72
N ILE A 1233 36.33 26.81 36.96
CA ILE A 1233 36.89 27.15 38.28
C ILE A 1233 36.61 28.62 38.60
N SER A 1234 36.92 29.54 37.69
CA SER A 1234 36.69 30.98 37.89
C SER A 1234 35.21 31.31 38.07
N PHE A 1235 34.31 30.63 37.36
CA PHE A 1235 32.86 30.80 37.58
C PHE A 1235 32.41 30.30 38.96
N LYS A 1236 32.91 29.13 39.41
CA LYS A 1236 32.60 28.59 40.75
C LYS A 1236 33.13 29.47 41.89
N ASN A 1237 34.26 30.12 41.68
CA ASN A 1237 34.88 31.03 42.64
C ASN A 1237 34.27 32.45 42.59
N GLY A 1238 33.38 32.74 41.64
CA GLY A 1238 32.77 34.06 41.44
C GLY A 1238 33.71 35.10 40.83
N GLU A 1239 34.80 34.68 40.18
CA GLU A 1239 35.81 35.56 39.57
C GLU A 1239 35.40 36.11 38.21
N ILE A 1240 34.58 35.36 37.45
CA ILE A 1240 34.05 35.78 36.15
C ILE A 1240 32.53 35.78 36.16
N ASP A 1241 31.94 36.70 35.41
CA ASP A 1241 30.50 36.75 35.25
C ASP A 1241 29.98 35.65 34.31
N PHE A 1242 28.66 35.50 34.27
CA PHE A 1242 28.00 34.49 33.47
C PHE A 1242 28.30 34.63 31.96
N PHE A 1243 28.35 35.86 31.46
CA PHE A 1243 28.55 36.09 30.02
C PHE A 1243 29.97 35.68 29.61
N GLN A 1244 30.95 35.96 30.45
CA GLN A 1244 32.34 35.55 30.29
C GLN A 1244 32.51 34.02 30.37
N TYR A 1245 31.81 33.36 31.28
CA TYR A 1245 31.80 31.90 31.37
C TYR A 1245 31.21 31.26 30.10
N LEU A 1246 30.09 31.79 29.62
CA LEU A 1246 29.40 31.29 28.42
C LEU A 1246 30.22 31.50 27.14
N GLN A 1247 30.84 32.68 26.99
CA GLN A 1247 31.74 32.95 25.87
C GLN A 1247 32.96 32.00 25.89
N SER A 1248 33.46 31.65 27.07
CA SER A 1248 34.57 30.70 27.21
C SER A 1248 34.16 29.26 26.86
N LEU A 1249 32.95 28.84 27.24
CA LEU A 1249 32.39 27.55 26.83
C LEU A 1249 32.20 27.48 25.31
N GLU A 1250 31.60 28.52 24.70
CA GLU A 1250 31.38 28.59 23.26
C GLU A 1250 32.71 28.50 22.50
N ASN A 1251 33.72 29.27 22.89
CA ASN A 1251 35.05 29.23 22.27
C ASN A 1251 35.72 27.84 22.39
N ALA A 1252 35.59 27.17 23.54
CA ALA A 1252 36.22 25.87 23.76
C ALA A 1252 35.57 24.75 22.92
N TYR A 1253 34.24 24.73 22.84
CA TYR A 1253 33.53 23.74 22.02
C TYR A 1253 33.56 24.09 20.53
N GLU A 1254 33.74 25.36 20.16
CA GLU A 1254 33.97 25.76 18.77
C GLU A 1254 35.31 25.22 18.23
N ILE A 1255 36.35 25.14 19.06
CA ILE A 1255 37.63 24.49 18.70
C ILE A 1255 37.45 22.97 18.45
N GLU A 1256 36.49 22.33 19.11
CA GLU A 1256 36.21 20.89 18.91
C GLU A 1256 35.27 20.62 17.73
N LEU A 1257 34.37 21.56 17.41
CA LEU A 1257 33.41 21.45 16.31
C LEU A 1257 33.99 21.80 14.93
N ASN A 1258 34.97 22.71 14.89
CA ASN A 1258 35.69 23.15 13.69
C ASN A 1258 36.87 22.22 13.35
#